data_AF-A0A7D5W1Z2-F1
#
_entry.id   AF-A0A7D5W1Z2-F1
#
_cell.length_a   1.000
_cell.length_b   1.000
_cell.length_c   1.000
_cell.angle_alpha   90.00
_cell.angle_beta   90.00
_cell.angle_gamma   90.00
#
_symmetry.space_group_name_H-M   'P 1'
#
loop_
_entity.id
_entity.type
_entity.pdbx_description
1 polymer ?
#
loop_
_entity_poly.entity_id
_entity_poly.type
_entity_poly.pdbx_seq_one_letter_code
_entity_poly.pdbx_strand_id
1 'polypeptide(L)'
;MLRISHPDGTTESFTYNVYGQVLSHTDGKGQTTRLMRTARGLPSSRQDAKGQRVRYEYDKAMRLTALVNENNATYRFAYDASDRLSEEVRVDNLTRRFSYDVGGHLTRLDEIGYGESAERPERHTLFERDAIGRLVAKINRDASQTFAYDDGDRLLSIERQPTGIGKQLGITEEKLEYTYDLLGRLTKEITPDGTLSYEYDPLSDLTTLTLPDGRKVNHLYYGSGHLHQLNLDGQVISDMERDDLHREVYRTQGKLTSCFGYDAMGRKAWQFASTLPADKLSQVHNTGINTSLLVEHAYNPIHRRYQYDPAGELVRTLDKLRGEIKYEYEANGQLRSRDTGSLIGSEEFRYDPAANRLDFNARQFDKVKDNRIKQWRDQEYRYDPWGNLIEKRSGHSKLQHFSYDCENRLVRAETLVNGKLESQGEYRYDSLGRRIAKQAEINGEVEQKRFLWQGLRMLREETPAKSILYLYEPGSYAPLARVDQVEGEEQKVYYFHTDQIGTPLELTDSEGKIVWQATYRSWGSIEQLVVDDVEQNLRFQGQYSDNETGLQYNTFRYYDPEIGRFNSQDPIGILGGCNFYGYASNPVSWVDPWGLCADKDWGAYYSSRTGTRPPVTMERPHAHHIVFKGEFARSPAMQKALERSRAVLSKYKIDPVHDTSAMMWAENQGHTIANARMVASKLEAADKVIMAQDMSFSKAVAAMKGELQKIGVEVFGG
;
A
#
# COMPACT_ATOMS: atom_id res chain seq x y z
N MET A 1 12.88 -31.27 -7.55
CA MET A 1 12.55 -30.54 -6.31
C MET A 1 13.67 -29.55 -6.07
N LEU A 2 13.34 -28.26 -5.95
CA LEU A 2 14.30 -27.20 -5.61
C LEU A 2 14.13 -26.88 -4.13
N ARG A 3 15.22 -26.59 -3.42
CA ARG A 3 15.21 -26.18 -2.02
C ARG A 3 16.02 -24.89 -1.86
N ILE A 4 15.47 -23.94 -1.10
CA ILE A 4 16.15 -22.72 -0.71
C ILE A 4 16.45 -22.82 0.80
N SER A 5 17.68 -22.50 1.19
CA SER A 5 18.10 -22.46 2.59
C SER A 5 18.36 -21.03 3.00
N HIS A 6 17.70 -20.61 4.07
CA HIS A 6 17.77 -19.26 4.58
C HIS A 6 18.84 -19.11 5.67
N PRO A 7 19.39 -17.89 5.87
CA PRO A 7 20.36 -17.59 6.93
C PRO A 7 19.95 -17.97 8.38
N ASP A 8 18.66 -18.13 8.68
CA ASP A 8 18.15 -18.55 9.98
C ASP A 8 18.04 -20.08 10.12
N GLY A 9 18.49 -20.83 9.11
CA GLY A 9 18.46 -22.28 9.06
C GLY A 9 17.14 -22.87 8.57
N THR A 10 16.11 -22.05 8.34
CA THR A 10 14.85 -22.50 7.74
C THR A 10 15.05 -22.82 6.27
N THR A 11 14.15 -23.63 5.71
CA THR A 11 14.20 -23.97 4.29
C THR A 11 12.81 -24.03 3.68
N GLU A 12 12.65 -23.46 2.50
CA GLU A 12 11.48 -23.67 1.66
C GLU A 12 11.79 -24.59 0.48
N SER A 13 10.77 -25.22 -0.09
CA SER A 13 10.95 -26.11 -1.23
C SER A 13 9.85 -25.98 -2.27
N PHE A 14 10.23 -26.27 -3.51
CA PHE A 14 9.35 -26.17 -4.67
C PHE A 14 9.41 -27.45 -5.50
N THR A 15 8.28 -27.83 -6.06
CA THR A 15 8.19 -28.90 -7.07
C THR A 15 7.78 -28.31 -8.41
N TYR A 16 8.20 -28.96 -9.50
CA TYR A 16 8.01 -28.47 -10.86
C TYR A 16 7.53 -29.63 -11.74
N ASN A 17 6.79 -29.29 -12.80
CA ASN A 17 6.53 -30.24 -13.88
C ASN A 17 7.75 -30.34 -14.82
N VAL A 18 7.63 -31.16 -15.87
CA VAL A 18 8.71 -31.35 -16.88
C VAL A 18 8.98 -30.10 -17.72
N TYR A 19 8.09 -29.11 -17.70
CA TYR A 19 8.26 -27.81 -18.35
C TYR A 19 8.72 -26.75 -17.35
N GLY A 20 9.11 -27.18 -16.15
CA GLY A 20 9.69 -26.28 -15.17
C GLY A 20 8.71 -25.34 -14.48
N GLN A 21 7.42 -25.57 -14.64
CA GLN A 21 6.41 -24.74 -14.01
C GLN A 21 6.14 -25.22 -12.59
N VAL A 22 6.02 -24.30 -11.64
CA VAL A 22 5.75 -24.61 -10.21
C VAL A 22 4.44 -25.42 -10.07
N LEU A 23 4.50 -26.50 -9.29
CA LEU A 23 3.38 -27.37 -8.90
C LEU A 23 3.08 -27.32 -7.39
N SER A 24 4.09 -27.11 -6.56
CA SER A 24 3.89 -26.87 -5.13
C SER A 24 4.98 -25.98 -4.55
N HIS A 25 4.62 -25.25 -3.50
CA HIS A 25 5.52 -24.52 -2.61
C HIS A 25 5.25 -25.01 -1.19
N THR A 26 6.31 -25.41 -0.51
CA THR A 26 6.28 -25.79 0.90
C THR A 26 7.16 -24.83 1.68
N ASP A 27 6.57 -24.09 2.62
CA ASP A 27 7.26 -23.09 3.42
C ASP A 27 8.15 -23.69 4.53
N GLY A 28 8.81 -22.84 5.31
CA GLY A 28 9.69 -23.25 6.41
C GLY A 28 8.99 -24.01 7.55
N LYS A 29 7.65 -24.00 7.61
CA LYS A 29 6.83 -24.74 8.58
C LYS A 29 6.27 -26.04 8.00
N GLY A 30 6.57 -26.35 6.74
CA GLY A 30 6.07 -27.54 6.05
C GLY A 30 4.66 -27.38 5.46
N GLN A 31 4.10 -26.17 5.47
CA GLN A 31 2.77 -25.89 4.94
C GLN A 31 2.87 -25.83 3.42
N THR A 32 2.01 -26.56 2.71
CA THR A 32 2.14 -26.76 1.27
C THR A 32 0.98 -26.16 0.48
N THR A 33 1.29 -25.17 -0.34
CA THR A 33 0.39 -24.66 -1.39
C THR A 33 0.62 -25.45 -2.68
N ARG A 34 -0.46 -25.87 -3.34
CA ARG A 34 -0.42 -26.65 -4.60
C ARG A 34 -1.04 -25.86 -5.74
N LEU A 35 -0.41 -25.93 -6.90
CA LEU A 35 -0.86 -25.32 -8.14
C LEU A 35 -1.12 -26.42 -9.17
N MET A 36 -2.40 -26.63 -9.49
CA MET A 36 -2.81 -27.50 -10.59
C MET A 36 -2.79 -26.72 -11.90
N ARG A 37 -2.50 -27.41 -13.00
CA ARG A 37 -2.39 -26.81 -14.33
C ARG A 37 -3.21 -27.57 -15.36
N THR A 38 -3.64 -26.86 -16.39
CA THR A 38 -4.25 -27.44 -17.59
C THR A 38 -3.19 -28.14 -18.45
N ALA A 39 -3.62 -28.90 -19.46
CA ALA A 39 -2.71 -29.50 -20.45
C ALA A 39 -1.88 -28.46 -21.23
N ARG A 40 -2.32 -27.19 -21.25
CA ARG A 40 -1.60 -26.07 -21.89
C ARG A 40 -0.71 -25.29 -20.90
N GLY A 41 -0.54 -25.77 -19.67
CA GLY A 41 0.33 -25.15 -18.66
C GLY A 41 -0.31 -23.98 -17.88
N LEU A 42 -1.51 -23.52 -18.23
CA LEU A 42 -2.22 -22.48 -17.47
C LEU A 42 -2.64 -22.98 -16.08
N PRO A 43 -2.60 -22.15 -15.02
CA PRO A 43 -3.15 -22.50 -13.71
C PRO A 43 -4.62 -22.94 -13.81
N SER A 44 -4.99 -24.12 -13.34
CA SER A 44 -6.41 -24.55 -13.30
C SER A 44 -7.00 -24.44 -11.91
N SER A 45 -6.18 -24.60 -10.87
CA SER A 45 -6.59 -24.40 -9.48
C SER A 45 -5.38 -24.13 -8.60
N ARG A 46 -5.56 -23.29 -7.58
CA ARG A 46 -4.63 -23.13 -6.46
C ARG A 46 -5.29 -23.70 -5.22
N GLN A 47 -4.61 -24.61 -4.53
CA GLN A 47 -5.03 -25.13 -3.24
C GLN A 47 -4.06 -24.66 -2.16
N ASP A 48 -4.56 -23.98 -1.13
CA ASP A 48 -3.74 -23.58 0.01
C ASP A 48 -3.41 -24.77 0.94
N ALA A 49 -2.61 -24.52 1.98
CA ALA A 49 -2.23 -25.54 2.94
C ALA A 49 -3.37 -26.00 3.86
N LYS A 50 -4.47 -25.23 3.98
CA LYS A 50 -5.71 -25.63 4.67
C LYS A 50 -6.63 -26.49 3.77
N GLY A 51 -6.31 -26.58 2.49
CA GLY A 51 -7.05 -27.34 1.49
C GLY A 51 -8.12 -26.53 0.76
N GLN A 52 -8.26 -25.23 1.02
CA GLN A 52 -9.17 -24.31 0.32
C GLN A 52 -8.69 -24.11 -1.11
N ARG A 53 -9.61 -23.88 -2.06
CA ARG A 53 -9.31 -23.90 -3.49
C ARG A 53 -9.89 -22.70 -4.24
N VAL A 54 -9.02 -22.04 -5.01
CA VAL A 54 -9.42 -21.17 -6.12
C VAL A 54 -9.34 -21.97 -7.41
N ARG A 55 -10.29 -21.78 -8.33
CA ARG A 55 -10.29 -22.39 -9.67
C ARG A 55 -10.33 -21.33 -10.75
N TYR A 56 -9.64 -21.60 -11.84
CA TYR A 56 -9.52 -20.71 -13.00
C TYR A 56 -10.06 -21.41 -14.23
N GLU A 57 -10.94 -20.74 -14.96
CA GLU A 57 -11.55 -21.25 -16.18
C GLU A 57 -11.14 -20.37 -17.35
N TYR A 58 -10.89 -20.99 -18.51
CA TYR A 58 -10.41 -20.31 -19.70
C TYR A 58 -11.24 -20.68 -20.91
N ASP A 59 -11.35 -19.75 -21.86
CA ASP A 59 -11.83 -20.06 -23.19
C ASP A 59 -10.77 -20.77 -24.06
N LYS A 60 -11.16 -21.10 -25.30
CA LYS A 60 -10.27 -21.75 -26.28
C LYS A 60 -9.05 -20.89 -26.65
N ALA A 61 -9.14 -19.57 -26.48
CA ALA A 61 -8.08 -18.58 -26.70
C ALA A 61 -7.21 -18.34 -25.46
N MET A 62 -7.37 -19.13 -24.39
CA MET A 62 -6.58 -19.06 -23.15
C MET A 62 -6.79 -17.76 -22.36
N ARG A 63 -7.93 -17.08 -22.55
CA ARG A 63 -8.34 -15.91 -21.76
C ARG A 63 -9.16 -16.38 -20.55
N LEU A 64 -8.93 -15.78 -19.38
CA LEU A 64 -9.62 -16.15 -18.14
C LEU A 64 -11.10 -15.78 -18.23
N THR A 65 -12.01 -16.75 -18.24
CA THR A 65 -13.46 -16.52 -18.33
C THR A 65 -14.16 -16.58 -16.98
N ALA A 66 -13.57 -17.30 -16.02
CA ALA A 66 -14.08 -17.30 -14.66
C ALA A 66 -12.97 -17.53 -13.62
N LEU A 67 -13.14 -16.89 -12.47
CA LEU A 67 -12.44 -17.23 -11.24
C LEU A 67 -13.47 -17.68 -10.20
N VAL A 68 -13.33 -18.91 -9.73
CA VAL A 68 -14.19 -19.45 -8.68
C VAL A 68 -13.41 -19.45 -7.37
N ASN A 69 -13.87 -18.66 -6.41
CA ASN A 69 -13.21 -18.52 -5.11
C ASN A 69 -13.45 -19.74 -4.21
N GLU A 70 -12.84 -19.71 -3.04
CA GLU A 70 -12.85 -20.76 -2.03
C GLU A 70 -14.26 -21.07 -1.47
N ASN A 71 -15.18 -20.10 -1.57
CA ASN A 71 -16.59 -20.29 -1.21
C ASN A 71 -17.43 -20.92 -2.35
N ASN A 72 -16.84 -21.13 -3.53
CA ASN A 72 -17.50 -21.44 -4.81
C ASN A 72 -18.29 -20.28 -5.43
N ALA A 73 -18.07 -19.04 -4.99
CA ALA A 73 -18.61 -17.87 -5.66
C ALA A 73 -17.79 -17.59 -6.93
N THR A 74 -18.45 -17.16 -8.00
CA THR A 74 -17.82 -17.07 -9.33
C THR A 74 -17.76 -15.63 -9.83
N TYR A 75 -16.56 -15.18 -10.14
CA TYR A 75 -16.27 -14.00 -10.95
C TYR A 75 -16.25 -14.40 -12.41
N ARG A 76 -16.87 -13.63 -13.30
CA ARG A 76 -16.91 -13.92 -14.74
C ARG A 76 -16.34 -12.77 -15.56
N PHE A 77 -15.73 -13.13 -16.67
CA PHE A 77 -15.15 -12.19 -17.62
C PHE A 77 -15.61 -12.56 -19.03
N ALA A 78 -16.00 -11.56 -19.79
CA ALA A 78 -16.24 -11.68 -21.22
C ALA A 78 -15.28 -10.76 -21.98
N TYR A 79 -14.96 -11.16 -23.20
CA TYR A 79 -14.02 -10.44 -24.05
C TYR A 79 -14.64 -10.15 -25.40
N ASP A 80 -14.27 -9.02 -25.99
CA ASP A 80 -14.63 -8.69 -27.35
C ASP A 80 -13.80 -9.50 -28.37
N ALA A 81 -14.05 -9.25 -29.66
CA ALA A 81 -13.35 -9.90 -30.76
C ALA A 81 -11.86 -9.50 -30.87
N SER A 82 -11.41 -8.48 -30.14
CA SER A 82 -10.03 -7.99 -30.09
C SER A 82 -9.31 -8.41 -28.81
N ASP A 83 -9.82 -9.42 -28.09
CA ASP A 83 -9.27 -9.94 -26.82
C ASP A 83 -9.25 -8.93 -25.67
N ARG A 84 -10.05 -7.85 -25.74
CA ARG A 84 -10.19 -6.87 -24.67
C ARG A 84 -11.35 -7.24 -23.75
N LEU A 85 -11.22 -6.99 -22.45
CA LEU A 85 -12.27 -7.25 -21.46
C LEU A 85 -13.52 -6.42 -21.78
N SER A 86 -14.62 -7.04 -22.20
CA SER A 86 -15.85 -6.32 -22.54
C SER A 86 -16.86 -6.30 -21.39
N GLU A 87 -16.81 -7.29 -20.50
CA GLU A 87 -17.70 -7.38 -19.33
C GLU A 87 -16.99 -8.10 -18.17
N GLU A 88 -17.18 -7.61 -16.95
CA GLU A 88 -16.95 -8.39 -15.73
C GLU A 88 -18.26 -8.51 -14.94
N VAL A 89 -18.49 -9.68 -14.35
CA VAL A 89 -19.56 -9.92 -13.38
C VAL A 89 -18.93 -10.37 -12.07
N ARG A 90 -19.15 -9.57 -11.03
CA ARG A 90 -18.65 -9.81 -9.68
C ARG A 90 -19.50 -10.83 -8.94
N VAL A 91 -19.01 -11.33 -7.79
CA VAL A 91 -19.72 -12.36 -6.99
C VAL A 91 -21.08 -11.92 -6.48
N ASP A 92 -21.26 -10.62 -6.29
CA ASP A 92 -22.51 -9.96 -5.92
C ASP A 92 -23.44 -9.65 -7.10
N ASN A 93 -23.07 -10.08 -8.32
CA ASN A 93 -23.71 -9.77 -9.61
C ASN A 93 -23.57 -8.32 -10.09
N LEU A 94 -22.77 -7.48 -9.43
CA LEU A 94 -22.40 -6.18 -9.99
C LEU A 94 -21.72 -6.42 -11.33
N THR A 95 -22.32 -5.86 -12.39
CA THR A 95 -21.86 -6.04 -13.77
C THR A 95 -21.21 -4.75 -14.25
N ARG A 96 -19.99 -4.84 -14.78
CA ARG A 96 -19.29 -3.71 -15.40
C ARG A 96 -19.04 -4.04 -16.86
N ARG A 97 -19.42 -3.12 -17.76
CA ARG A 97 -19.25 -3.26 -19.20
C ARG A 97 -18.31 -2.19 -19.72
N PHE A 98 -17.39 -2.59 -20.58
CA PHE A 98 -16.32 -1.74 -21.07
C PHE A 98 -16.47 -1.55 -22.58
N SER A 99 -16.49 -0.30 -23.00
CA SER A 99 -16.46 0.06 -24.42
C SER A 99 -15.14 0.74 -24.76
N TYR A 100 -14.62 0.45 -25.95
CA TYR A 100 -13.32 0.90 -26.40
C TYR A 100 -13.42 1.62 -27.74
N ASP A 101 -12.49 2.53 -27.99
CA ASP A 101 -12.27 3.08 -29.33
C ASP A 101 -11.57 2.06 -30.26
N VAL A 102 -11.33 2.48 -31.50
CA VAL A 102 -10.59 1.72 -32.51
C VAL A 102 -9.10 1.56 -32.16
N GLY A 103 -8.56 2.43 -31.32
CA GLY A 103 -7.16 2.41 -30.87
C GLY A 103 -6.90 1.46 -29.69
N GLY A 104 -7.93 0.86 -29.10
CA GLY A 104 -7.77 -0.03 -27.95
C GLY A 104 -8.10 0.59 -26.60
N HIS A 105 -8.45 1.87 -26.55
CA HIS A 105 -8.56 2.59 -25.30
C HIS A 105 -9.99 2.65 -24.77
N LEU A 106 -10.15 2.56 -23.45
CA LEU A 106 -11.44 2.59 -22.78
C LEU A 106 -12.10 3.98 -22.95
N THR A 107 -13.31 4.02 -23.50
CA THR A 107 -14.10 5.25 -23.72
C THR A 107 -15.36 5.31 -22.89
N ARG A 108 -15.88 4.18 -22.42
CA ARG A 108 -17.06 4.13 -21.56
C ARG A 108 -17.03 2.92 -20.64
N LEU A 109 -17.42 3.15 -19.39
CA LEU A 109 -17.68 2.14 -18.39
C LEU A 109 -19.15 2.26 -17.98
N ASP A 110 -19.94 1.21 -18.19
CA ASP A 110 -21.29 1.08 -17.65
C ASP A 110 -21.27 0.13 -16.45
N GLU A 111 -21.92 0.52 -15.35
CA GLU A 111 -22.03 -0.28 -14.13
C GLU A 111 -23.50 -0.51 -13.80
N ILE A 112 -23.87 -1.78 -13.65
CA ILE A 112 -25.22 -2.23 -13.30
C ILE A 112 -25.15 -2.85 -11.91
N GLY A 113 -25.75 -2.17 -10.93
CA GLY A 113 -25.83 -2.63 -9.55
C GLY A 113 -26.84 -3.76 -9.37
N TYR A 114 -26.77 -4.46 -8.24
CA TYR A 114 -27.73 -5.50 -7.87
C TYR A 114 -28.20 -5.35 -6.42
N GLY A 115 -29.44 -4.86 -6.26
CA GLY A 115 -30.07 -4.68 -4.95
C GLY A 115 -30.70 -5.96 -4.40
N GLU A 116 -30.93 -5.99 -3.09
CA GLU A 116 -31.59 -7.14 -2.43
C GLU A 116 -33.03 -7.34 -2.91
N SER A 117 -33.71 -6.26 -3.28
CA SER A 117 -35.07 -6.26 -3.84
C SER A 117 -35.10 -6.50 -5.37
N ALA A 118 -34.03 -7.09 -5.93
CA ALA A 118 -33.82 -7.31 -7.36
C ALA A 118 -33.74 -6.02 -8.22
N GLU A 119 -33.43 -4.89 -7.58
CA GLU A 119 -33.19 -3.60 -8.23
C GLU A 119 -31.92 -3.67 -9.09
N ARG A 120 -31.94 -3.02 -10.25
CA ARG A 120 -30.79 -2.96 -11.18
C ARG A 120 -30.48 -1.53 -11.62
N PRO A 121 -30.05 -0.65 -10.70
CA PRO A 121 -29.71 0.71 -11.06
C PRO A 121 -28.46 0.72 -11.95
N GLU A 122 -28.43 1.66 -12.89
CA GLU A 122 -27.33 1.81 -13.85
C GLU A 122 -26.65 3.16 -13.66
N ARG A 123 -25.33 3.18 -13.80
CA ARG A 123 -24.53 4.41 -13.92
C ARG A 123 -23.44 4.22 -14.97
N HIS A 124 -22.91 5.30 -15.49
CA HIS A 124 -21.82 5.25 -16.47
C HIS A 124 -20.78 6.34 -16.24
N THR A 125 -19.56 6.05 -16.69
CA THR A 125 -18.46 7.01 -16.78
C THR A 125 -17.95 7.02 -18.22
N LEU A 126 -17.83 8.20 -18.81
CA LEU A 126 -17.25 8.43 -20.12
C LEU A 126 -15.79 8.87 -19.97
N PHE A 127 -14.96 8.42 -20.91
CA PHE A 127 -13.54 8.76 -20.98
C PHE A 127 -13.24 9.28 -22.39
N GLU A 128 -12.67 10.48 -22.45
CA GLU A 128 -12.16 11.04 -23.70
C GLU A 128 -10.64 10.91 -23.72
N ARG A 129 -10.09 10.64 -24.90
CA ARG A 129 -8.67 10.39 -25.08
C ARG A 129 -8.11 11.12 -26.28
N ASP A 130 -6.84 11.47 -26.19
CA ASP A 130 -6.10 12.01 -27.33
C ASP A 130 -5.64 10.91 -28.31
N ALA A 131 -4.99 11.34 -29.39
CA ALA A 131 -4.55 10.44 -30.47
C ALA A 131 -3.52 9.38 -30.04
N ILE A 132 -2.85 9.56 -28.90
CA ILE A 132 -1.89 8.59 -28.36
C ILE A 132 -2.43 7.85 -27.12
N GLY A 133 -3.73 8.02 -26.82
CA GLY A 133 -4.46 7.25 -25.81
C GLY A 133 -4.47 7.84 -24.40
N ARG A 134 -3.88 9.02 -24.17
CA ARG A 134 -3.89 9.67 -22.85
C ARG A 134 -5.30 10.14 -22.51
N LEU A 135 -5.68 10.00 -21.24
CA LEU A 135 -7.00 10.43 -20.75
C LEU A 135 -7.05 11.96 -20.73
N VAL A 136 -7.92 12.60 -21.52
CA VAL A 136 -8.09 14.06 -21.54
C VAL A 136 -9.37 14.54 -20.86
N ALA A 137 -10.38 13.67 -20.75
CA ALA A 137 -11.55 13.94 -19.92
C ALA A 137 -12.13 12.67 -19.29
N LYS A 138 -12.68 12.80 -18.08
CA LYS A 138 -13.49 11.80 -17.38
C LYS A 138 -14.79 12.45 -16.96
N ILE A 139 -15.92 11.90 -17.38
CA ILE A 139 -17.24 12.48 -17.15
C ILE A 139 -18.14 11.43 -16.51
N ASN A 140 -18.70 11.75 -15.36
CA ASN A 140 -19.68 10.91 -14.67
C ASN A 140 -20.88 11.75 -14.23
N ARG A 141 -21.78 11.15 -13.46
CA ARG A 141 -23.00 11.81 -12.97
C ARG A 141 -22.72 13.04 -12.11
N ASP A 142 -21.60 13.03 -11.39
CA ASP A 142 -21.34 14.00 -10.33
C ASP A 142 -20.38 15.10 -10.77
N ALA A 143 -19.48 14.82 -11.73
CA ALA A 143 -18.54 15.81 -12.24
C ALA A 143 -18.00 15.48 -13.65
N SER A 144 -17.43 16.51 -14.29
CA SER A 144 -16.49 16.40 -15.40
C SER A 144 -15.10 16.76 -14.90
N GLN A 145 -14.10 15.98 -15.31
CA GLN A 145 -12.69 16.22 -15.06
C GLN A 145 -11.96 16.32 -16.39
N THR A 146 -11.06 17.28 -16.54
CA THR A 146 -10.18 17.40 -17.72
C THR A 146 -8.72 17.31 -17.30
N PHE A 147 -7.88 16.77 -18.17
CA PHE A 147 -6.48 16.47 -17.90
C PHE A 147 -5.61 17.07 -19.00
N ALA A 148 -4.57 17.81 -18.59
CA ALA A 148 -3.57 18.36 -19.50
C ALA A 148 -2.23 17.64 -19.30
N TYR A 149 -1.45 17.51 -20.37
CA TYR A 149 -0.13 16.87 -20.35
C TYR A 149 0.87 17.73 -21.11
N ASP A 150 2.15 17.54 -20.80
CA ASP A 150 3.23 18.09 -21.61
C ASP A 150 3.62 17.15 -22.77
N ASP A 151 4.63 17.57 -23.54
CA ASP A 151 5.19 16.80 -24.66
C ASP A 151 5.95 15.53 -24.22
N GLY A 152 6.20 15.37 -22.91
CA GLY A 152 6.84 14.19 -22.31
C GLY A 152 5.85 13.23 -21.67
N ASP A 153 4.55 13.36 -21.96
CA ASP A 153 3.45 12.55 -21.40
C ASP A 153 3.27 12.68 -19.87
N ARG A 154 3.77 13.76 -19.27
CA ARG A 154 3.61 14.04 -17.85
C ARG A 154 2.38 14.88 -17.61
N LEU A 155 1.62 14.56 -16.55
CA LEU A 155 0.38 15.24 -16.19
C LEU A 155 0.66 16.67 -15.71
N LEU A 156 0.15 17.68 -16.39
CA LEU A 156 0.31 19.10 -16.01
C LEU A 156 -0.83 19.60 -15.14
N SER A 157 -2.07 19.18 -15.40
CA SER A 157 -3.20 19.61 -14.57
C SER A 157 -4.37 18.64 -14.59
N ILE A 158 -5.18 18.71 -13.53
CA ILE A 158 -6.53 18.15 -13.47
C ILE A 158 -7.49 19.28 -13.09
N GLU A 159 -8.53 19.51 -13.87
CA GLU A 159 -9.58 20.49 -13.57
C GLU A 159 -10.92 19.77 -13.43
N ARG A 160 -11.61 19.97 -12.30
CA ARG A 160 -12.94 19.37 -12.05
C ARG A 160 -14.02 20.44 -12.05
N GLN A 161 -15.12 20.12 -12.72
CA GLN A 161 -16.36 20.89 -12.74
C GLN A 161 -17.53 20.00 -12.24
N PRO A 162 -18.12 20.29 -11.07
CA PRO A 162 -19.21 19.48 -10.53
C PRO A 162 -20.54 19.75 -11.25
N THR A 163 -21.34 18.69 -11.44
CA THR A 163 -22.72 18.82 -11.90
C THR A 163 -23.62 19.37 -10.77
N GLY A 164 -24.88 19.68 -11.06
CA GLY A 164 -25.84 20.08 -10.02
C GLY A 164 -26.02 19.00 -8.94
N ILE A 165 -25.96 17.72 -9.32
CA ILE A 165 -26.01 16.58 -8.40
C ILE A 165 -24.72 16.52 -7.57
N GLY A 166 -23.55 16.65 -8.21
CA GLY A 166 -22.29 16.65 -7.48
C GLY A 166 -22.18 17.77 -6.45
N LYS A 167 -22.69 18.96 -6.75
CA LYS A 167 -22.75 20.08 -5.79
C LYS A 167 -23.60 19.74 -4.56
N GLN A 168 -24.71 19.02 -4.72
CA GLN A 168 -25.54 18.57 -3.59
C GLN A 168 -24.83 17.54 -2.71
N LEU A 169 -23.87 16.79 -3.27
CA LEU A 169 -23.01 15.85 -2.54
C LEU A 169 -21.74 16.52 -1.96
N GLY A 170 -21.61 17.85 -2.07
CA GLY A 170 -20.47 18.60 -1.56
C GLY A 170 -19.23 18.59 -2.46
N ILE A 171 -19.34 18.12 -3.71
CA ILE A 171 -18.25 18.16 -4.68
C ILE A 171 -18.11 19.58 -5.23
N THR A 172 -16.89 20.12 -5.14
CA THR A 172 -16.57 21.48 -5.57
C THR A 172 -15.76 21.49 -6.85
N GLU A 173 -15.73 22.64 -7.52
CA GLU A 173 -14.72 22.90 -8.52
C GLU A 173 -13.32 22.85 -7.89
N GLU A 174 -12.33 22.41 -8.67
CA GLU A 174 -10.92 22.46 -8.27
C GLU A 174 -10.02 22.46 -9.49
N LYS A 175 -8.77 22.84 -9.24
CA LYS A 175 -7.66 22.68 -10.17
C LYS A 175 -6.44 22.17 -9.41
N LEU A 176 -5.85 21.09 -9.90
CA LEU A 176 -4.56 20.56 -9.48
C LEU A 176 -3.56 20.87 -10.59
N GLU A 177 -2.38 21.38 -10.26
CA GLU A 177 -1.32 21.66 -11.24
C GLU A 177 0.01 21.06 -10.80
N TYR A 178 0.78 20.58 -11.76
CA TYR A 178 2.07 19.96 -11.55
C TYR A 178 3.11 20.62 -12.44
N THR A 179 4.31 20.79 -11.89
CA THR A 179 5.47 21.28 -12.65
C THR A 179 6.60 20.27 -12.53
N TYR A 180 7.42 20.19 -13.57
CA TYR A 180 8.52 19.25 -13.62
C TYR A 180 9.81 19.94 -14.06
N ASP A 181 10.94 19.41 -13.61
CA ASP A 181 12.25 19.79 -14.14
C ASP A 181 12.54 19.10 -15.49
N LEU A 182 13.72 19.41 -16.04
CA LEU A 182 14.21 18.87 -17.31
C LEU A 182 14.51 17.35 -17.25
N LEU A 183 14.61 16.77 -16.05
CA LEU A 183 14.88 15.35 -15.83
C LEU A 183 13.59 14.53 -15.65
N GLY A 184 12.40 15.14 -15.61
CA GLY A 184 11.17 14.40 -15.38
C GLY A 184 10.60 14.53 -13.97
N ARG A 185 11.33 15.17 -13.03
CA ARG A 185 11.02 15.08 -11.60
C ARG A 185 10.04 16.18 -11.21
N LEU A 186 9.07 15.83 -10.36
CA LEU A 186 8.01 16.73 -9.91
C LEU A 186 8.61 17.86 -9.05
N THR A 187 8.59 19.11 -9.49
CA THR A 187 9.13 20.25 -8.73
C THR A 187 8.07 21.02 -7.96
N LYS A 188 6.80 20.97 -8.38
CA LYS A 188 5.69 21.56 -7.62
C LYS A 188 4.41 20.77 -7.81
N GLU A 189 3.62 20.71 -6.75
CA GLU A 189 2.22 20.31 -6.74
C GLU A 189 1.40 21.48 -6.18
N ILE A 190 0.49 22.02 -6.98
CA ILE A 190 -0.32 23.18 -6.65
C ILE A 190 -1.77 22.70 -6.52
N THR A 191 -2.37 22.93 -5.35
CA THR A 191 -3.75 22.58 -5.04
C THR A 191 -4.48 23.80 -4.45
N PRO A 192 -5.81 23.77 -4.32
CA PRO A 192 -6.55 24.83 -3.61
C PRO A 192 -6.09 25.04 -2.16
N ASP A 193 -5.50 24.02 -1.54
CA ASP A 193 -5.00 24.05 -0.16
C ASP A 193 -3.55 24.57 -0.05
N GLY A 194 -2.88 24.79 -1.19
CA GLY A 194 -1.55 25.40 -1.24
C GLY A 194 -0.60 24.76 -2.25
N THR A 195 0.66 25.23 -2.24
CA THR A 195 1.72 24.70 -3.11
C THR A 195 2.74 23.93 -2.30
N LEU A 196 3.01 22.69 -2.69
CA LEU A 196 4.21 21.95 -2.31
C LEU A 196 5.28 22.16 -3.37
N SER A 197 6.52 22.43 -2.94
CA SER A 197 7.67 22.48 -3.84
C SER A 197 8.72 21.45 -3.43
N TYR A 198 9.35 20.83 -4.42
CA TYR A 198 10.27 19.73 -4.26
C TYR A 198 11.62 20.08 -4.89
N GLU A 199 12.68 19.86 -4.13
CA GLU A 199 14.06 19.99 -4.57
C GLU A 199 14.76 18.64 -4.47
N TYR A 200 15.61 18.33 -5.45
CA TYR A 200 16.30 17.05 -5.54
C TYR A 200 17.79 17.24 -5.72
N ASP A 201 18.56 16.29 -5.23
CA ASP A 201 19.98 16.19 -5.55
C ASP A 201 20.21 15.63 -6.97
N PRO A 202 21.48 15.52 -7.44
CA PRO A 202 21.79 14.90 -8.73
C PRO A 202 21.46 13.40 -8.85
N LEU A 203 21.28 12.68 -7.74
CA LEU A 203 20.86 11.27 -7.72
C LEU A 203 19.34 11.10 -7.74
N SER A 204 18.60 12.22 -7.69
CA SER A 204 17.13 12.28 -7.65
C SER A 204 16.52 11.90 -6.30
N ASP A 205 17.31 12.02 -5.24
CA ASP A 205 16.81 11.95 -3.87
C ASP A 205 16.18 13.30 -3.49
N LEU A 206 15.02 13.28 -2.83
CA LEU A 206 14.28 14.48 -2.42
C LEU A 206 15.01 15.17 -1.27
N THR A 207 15.72 16.26 -1.51
CA THR A 207 16.48 16.97 -0.48
C THR A 207 15.62 17.94 0.33
N THR A 208 14.65 18.59 -0.30
CA THR A 208 13.80 19.57 0.39
C THR A 208 12.37 19.50 -0.12
N LEU A 209 11.44 19.40 0.82
CA LEU A 209 10.01 19.64 0.61
C LEU A 209 9.65 20.97 1.26
N THR A 210 9.24 21.96 0.46
CA THR A 210 8.70 23.23 0.97
C THR A 210 7.18 23.14 1.07
N LEU A 211 6.65 23.38 2.27
CA LEU A 211 5.23 23.37 2.60
C LEU A 211 4.54 24.67 2.15
N PRO A 212 3.19 24.73 2.07
CA PRO A 212 2.47 25.94 1.67
C PRO A 212 2.70 27.15 2.59
N ASP A 213 3.05 26.90 3.85
CA ASP A 213 3.39 27.93 4.84
C ASP A 213 4.85 28.39 4.77
N GLY A 214 5.63 27.87 3.81
CA GLY A 214 7.04 28.22 3.57
C GLY A 214 8.04 27.40 4.38
N ARG A 215 7.60 26.62 5.37
CA ARG A 215 8.48 25.74 6.14
C ARG A 215 9.09 24.67 5.25
N LYS A 216 10.33 24.27 5.55
CA LYS A 216 11.11 23.33 4.77
C LYS A 216 11.38 22.06 5.56
N VAL A 217 10.87 20.93 5.06
CA VAL A 217 11.26 19.60 5.51
C VAL A 217 12.47 19.17 4.69
N ASN A 218 13.64 19.16 5.30
CA ASN A 218 14.89 18.80 4.65
C ASN A 218 15.30 17.36 4.99
N HIS A 219 15.79 16.68 3.98
CA HIS A 219 16.30 15.32 4.03
C HIS A 219 17.78 15.35 3.69
N LEU A 220 18.62 14.93 4.63
CA LEU A 220 20.04 14.77 4.38
C LEU A 220 20.33 13.29 4.18
N TYR A 221 20.96 12.97 3.05
CA TYR A 221 21.34 11.62 2.68
C TYR A 221 22.85 11.44 2.80
N TYR A 222 23.30 10.21 3.07
CA TYR A 222 24.67 9.80 2.83
C TYR A 222 24.73 8.66 1.82
N GLY A 223 25.85 8.55 1.11
CA GLY A 223 26.12 7.45 0.19
C GLY A 223 25.05 7.34 -0.91
N SER A 224 24.45 6.15 -1.04
CA SER A 224 23.50 5.78 -2.10
C SER A 224 22.03 6.07 -1.75
N GLY A 225 21.71 7.25 -1.19
CA GLY A 225 20.32 7.65 -0.92
C GLY A 225 19.77 7.20 0.45
N HIS A 226 20.63 6.89 1.42
CA HIS A 226 20.18 6.54 2.77
C HIS A 226 19.95 7.80 3.62
N LEU A 227 18.71 7.98 4.09
CA LEU A 227 18.38 9.12 4.95
C LEU A 227 19.22 9.04 6.24
N HIS A 228 19.97 10.12 6.47
CA HIS A 228 20.79 10.36 7.65
C HIS A 228 20.06 11.26 8.64
N GLN A 229 19.42 12.32 8.16
CA GLN A 229 18.76 13.30 9.01
C GLN A 229 17.50 13.83 8.36
N LEU A 230 16.46 13.99 9.18
CA LEU A 230 15.27 14.78 8.88
C LEU A 230 15.26 16.03 9.76
N ASN A 231 15.12 17.20 9.15
CA ASN A 231 14.96 18.47 9.89
C ASN A 231 13.81 19.31 9.32
N LEU A 232 13.23 20.16 10.17
CA LEU A 232 12.21 21.15 9.83
C LEU A 232 12.80 22.54 10.06
N ASP A 233 13.00 23.32 8.99
CA ASP A 233 13.63 24.65 9.03
C ASP A 233 14.99 24.66 9.75
N GLY A 234 15.76 23.57 9.62
CA GLY A 234 17.05 23.39 10.29
C GLY A 234 16.97 22.86 11.72
N GLN A 235 15.78 22.80 12.34
CA GLN A 235 15.58 22.07 13.60
C GLN A 235 15.62 20.57 13.32
N VAL A 236 16.64 19.88 13.83
CA VAL A 236 16.75 18.43 13.72
C VAL A 236 15.54 17.77 14.38
N ILE A 237 14.81 16.98 13.59
CA ILE A 237 13.71 16.14 14.05
C ILE A 237 14.25 14.76 14.41
N SER A 238 15.05 14.17 13.53
CA SER A 238 15.62 12.84 13.77
C SER A 238 16.90 12.65 12.97
N ASP A 239 17.97 12.24 13.66
CA ASP A 239 19.18 11.67 13.08
C ASP A 239 19.06 10.15 13.09
N MET A 240 19.55 9.49 12.06
CA MET A 240 19.44 8.06 11.83
C MET A 240 20.81 7.45 11.53
N GLU A 241 21.07 6.34 12.19
CA GLU A 241 22.28 5.53 11.99
C GLU A 241 21.90 4.14 11.50
N ARG A 242 22.78 3.53 10.72
CA ARG A 242 22.51 2.25 10.05
C ARG A 242 23.68 1.28 10.23
N ASP A 243 23.37 -0.02 10.17
CA ASP A 243 24.40 -1.07 10.14
C ASP A 243 25.04 -1.21 8.74
N ASP A 244 26.03 -2.08 8.60
CA ASP A 244 26.70 -2.41 7.33
C ASP A 244 25.75 -2.97 6.26
N LEU A 245 24.55 -3.35 6.68
CA LEU A 245 23.48 -3.87 5.85
C LEU A 245 22.46 -2.76 5.48
N HIS A 246 22.76 -1.50 5.82
CA HIS A 246 21.97 -0.28 5.67
C HIS A 246 20.58 -0.32 6.33
N ARG A 247 20.41 -1.20 7.32
CA ARG A 247 19.22 -1.23 8.17
C ARG A 247 19.39 -0.24 9.29
N GLU A 248 18.31 0.44 9.65
CA GLU A 248 18.36 1.44 10.70
C GLU A 248 18.56 0.79 12.06
N VAL A 249 19.59 1.21 12.79
CA VAL A 249 19.89 0.68 14.12
C VAL A 249 19.65 1.70 15.22
N TYR A 250 19.73 3.00 14.90
CA TYR A 250 19.40 4.07 15.83
C TYR A 250 18.64 5.20 15.15
N ARG A 251 17.78 5.87 15.93
CA ARG A 251 17.29 7.22 15.61
C ARG A 251 17.16 8.11 16.83
N THR A 252 17.35 9.42 16.68
CA THR A 252 17.05 10.40 17.73
C THR A 252 15.58 10.83 17.66
N GLN A 253 14.97 11.03 18.83
CA GLN A 253 13.56 11.39 19.02
C GLN A 253 13.43 12.26 20.28
N GLY A 254 13.81 13.54 20.16
CA GLY A 254 13.93 14.43 21.31
C GLY A 254 15.06 13.99 22.23
N LYS A 255 14.82 13.90 23.54
CA LYS A 255 15.78 13.35 24.51
C LYS A 255 15.95 11.83 24.45
N LEU A 256 15.10 11.13 23.70
CA LEU A 256 15.21 9.68 23.53
C LEU A 256 16.02 9.34 22.28
N THR A 257 16.74 8.23 22.36
CA THR A 257 17.32 7.52 21.21
C THR A 257 16.65 6.15 21.13
N SER A 258 15.99 5.88 20.01
CA SER A 258 15.40 4.57 19.72
C SER A 258 16.43 3.68 19.06
N CYS A 259 16.51 2.43 19.51
CA CYS A 259 17.43 1.41 19.04
C CYS A 259 16.67 0.22 18.46
N PHE A 260 17.18 -0.36 17.38
CA PHE A 260 16.56 -1.49 16.69
C PHE A 260 17.56 -2.62 16.49
N GLY A 261 17.08 -3.85 16.60
CA GLY A 261 17.83 -5.04 16.23
C GLY A 261 16.99 -5.97 15.37
N TYR A 262 17.69 -6.72 14.53
CA TYR A 262 17.10 -7.57 13.51
C TYR A 262 17.56 -9.01 13.66
N ASP A 263 16.71 -9.96 13.25
CA ASP A 263 17.11 -11.34 13.10
C ASP A 263 17.92 -11.58 11.81
N ALA A 264 18.33 -12.82 11.57
CA ALA A 264 19.09 -13.21 10.38
C ALA A 264 18.29 -13.05 9.07
N MET A 265 16.96 -12.98 9.12
CA MET A 265 16.08 -12.69 7.98
C MET A 265 15.91 -11.18 7.74
N GLY A 266 16.42 -10.33 8.63
CA GLY A 266 16.25 -8.89 8.54
C GLY A 266 14.92 -8.38 9.09
N ARG A 267 14.15 -9.21 9.80
CA ARG A 267 12.94 -8.79 10.50
C ARG A 267 13.31 -8.17 11.84
N LYS A 268 12.53 -7.20 12.31
CA LYS A 268 12.76 -6.53 13.59
C LYS A 268 12.60 -7.55 14.73
N ALA A 269 13.69 -7.87 15.44
CA ALA A 269 13.70 -8.83 16.54
C ALA A 269 13.50 -8.16 17.89
N TRP A 270 13.96 -6.92 18.04
CA TRP A 270 13.76 -6.12 19.24
C TRP A 270 13.87 -4.63 18.94
N GLN A 271 13.31 -3.82 19.84
CA GLN A 271 13.49 -2.37 19.85
C GLN A 271 13.33 -1.80 21.26
N PHE A 272 13.97 -0.68 21.54
CA PHE A 272 13.76 0.08 22.79
C PHE A 272 14.09 1.57 22.60
N ALA A 273 13.56 2.42 23.47
CA ALA A 273 13.94 3.82 23.58
C ALA A 273 14.69 4.09 24.89
N SER A 274 15.75 4.89 24.83
CA SER A 274 16.59 5.23 25.99
C SER A 274 17.01 6.70 25.98
N THR A 275 17.27 7.27 27.15
CA THR A 275 17.86 8.61 27.28
C THR A 275 19.38 8.63 27.07
N LEU A 276 19.99 7.47 26.83
CA LEU A 276 21.38 7.40 26.42
C LEU A 276 21.55 7.98 25.01
N PRO A 277 22.59 8.80 24.78
CA PRO A 277 22.86 9.34 23.45
C PRO A 277 23.41 8.27 22.49
N ALA A 278 23.22 8.50 21.19
CA ALA A 278 23.53 7.54 20.13
C ALA A 278 25.02 7.12 20.09
N ASP A 279 25.94 8.04 20.41
CA ASP A 279 27.38 7.78 20.50
C ASP A 279 27.69 6.72 21.56
N LYS A 280 27.05 6.78 22.73
CA LYS A 280 27.22 5.77 23.79
C LYS A 280 26.60 4.43 23.40
N LEU A 281 25.44 4.44 22.75
CA LEU A 281 24.75 3.23 22.32
C LEU A 281 25.53 2.49 21.21
N SER A 282 26.11 3.23 20.27
CA SER A 282 26.94 2.68 19.18
C SER A 282 28.18 1.93 19.71
N GLN A 283 28.81 2.43 20.79
CA GLN A 283 29.95 1.76 21.43
C GLN A 283 29.54 0.43 22.10
N VAL A 284 28.33 0.35 22.65
CA VAL A 284 27.86 -0.90 23.28
C VAL A 284 27.63 -1.99 22.23
N HIS A 285 27.13 -1.65 21.04
CA HIS A 285 26.93 -2.62 19.96
C HIS A 285 28.24 -3.16 19.35
N ASN A 286 29.29 -2.34 19.29
CA ASN A 286 30.57 -2.71 18.68
C ASN A 286 31.45 -3.62 19.55
N THR A 287 31.14 -3.79 20.84
CA THR A 287 32.03 -4.48 21.81
C THR A 287 31.61 -5.93 22.11
N GLY A 288 30.65 -6.48 21.37
CA GLY A 288 30.13 -7.83 21.64
C GLY A 288 29.37 -7.94 22.97
N ILE A 289 28.97 -6.81 23.56
CA ILE A 289 28.12 -6.76 24.75
C ILE A 289 26.73 -7.27 24.37
N ASN A 290 26.20 -8.19 25.18
CA ASN A 290 24.86 -8.71 25.02
C ASN A 290 23.84 -7.58 25.24
N THR A 291 23.28 -7.06 24.14
CA THR A 291 22.29 -5.97 24.15
C THR A 291 21.04 -6.31 24.97
N SER A 292 20.78 -7.60 25.24
CA SER A 292 19.71 -8.06 26.14
C SER A 292 19.72 -7.35 27.51
N LEU A 293 20.90 -6.97 28.02
CA LEU A 293 21.06 -6.28 29.30
C LEU A 293 20.67 -4.79 29.28
N LEU A 294 20.79 -4.11 28.13
CA LEU A 294 20.27 -2.74 27.94
C LEU A 294 18.77 -2.73 27.69
N VAL A 295 18.33 -3.73 26.94
CA VAL A 295 16.96 -3.99 26.53
C VAL A 295 16.06 -4.28 27.74
N GLU A 296 16.56 -4.98 28.78
CA GLU A 296 15.82 -5.28 30.02
C GLU A 296 16.01 -4.26 31.15
N HIS A 297 16.67 -3.12 30.90
CA HIS A 297 16.98 -2.16 31.95
C HIS A 297 15.71 -1.46 32.50
N ALA A 298 15.63 -1.27 33.82
CA ALA A 298 14.46 -0.70 34.49
C ALA A 298 14.04 0.68 33.94
N TYR A 299 15.01 1.48 33.46
CA TYR A 299 14.83 2.87 33.02
C TYR A 299 14.34 3.06 31.58
N ASN A 300 14.25 2.01 30.74
CA ASN A 300 13.73 2.14 29.37
C ASN A 300 12.24 1.73 29.36
N PRO A 301 11.27 2.66 29.38
CA PRO A 301 9.85 2.29 29.48
C PRO A 301 9.31 1.67 28.19
N ILE A 302 9.82 2.10 27.03
CA ILE A 302 9.44 1.58 25.71
C ILE A 302 10.45 0.53 25.30
N HIS A 303 10.07 -0.74 25.38
CA HIS A 303 10.91 -1.89 25.04
C HIS A 303 10.04 -3.04 24.51
N ARG A 304 10.47 -3.63 23.38
CA ARG A 304 9.77 -4.73 22.71
C ARG A 304 10.72 -5.79 22.18
N ARG A 305 10.28 -7.04 22.20
CA ARG A 305 10.88 -8.16 21.46
C ARG A 305 9.83 -8.89 20.63
N TYR A 306 10.28 -9.43 19.51
CA TYR A 306 9.47 -10.12 18.52
C TYR A 306 10.06 -11.51 18.29
N GLN A 307 9.20 -12.52 18.21
CA GLN A 307 9.59 -13.87 17.81
C GLN A 307 8.73 -14.31 16.63
N TYR A 308 9.39 -14.89 15.64
CA TYR A 308 8.74 -15.35 14.42
C TYR A 308 8.86 -16.87 14.30
N ASP A 309 7.87 -17.49 13.66
CA ASP A 309 7.96 -18.90 13.30
C ASP A 309 8.76 -19.11 11.99
N PRO A 310 9.06 -20.37 11.64
CA PRO A 310 9.79 -20.69 10.40
C PRO A 310 9.10 -20.29 9.10
N ALA A 311 7.80 -19.97 9.11
CA ALA A 311 7.08 -19.50 7.93
C ALA A 311 7.15 -17.98 7.75
N GLY A 312 7.63 -17.25 8.75
CA GLY A 312 7.68 -15.78 8.69
C GLY A 312 6.80 -15.08 9.70
N GLU A 313 5.86 -15.79 10.33
CA GLU A 313 4.74 -15.18 11.05
C GLU A 313 5.12 -14.80 12.48
N LEU A 314 4.60 -13.67 12.98
CA LEU A 314 4.90 -13.18 14.33
C LEU A 314 4.14 -14.01 15.38
N VAL A 315 4.83 -14.89 16.12
CA VAL A 315 4.19 -15.78 17.10
C VAL A 315 4.23 -15.25 18.53
N ARG A 316 5.08 -14.26 18.82
CA ARG A 316 5.17 -13.69 20.17
C ARG A 316 5.67 -12.26 20.16
N THR A 317 5.06 -11.42 20.98
CA THR A 317 5.59 -10.12 21.40
C THR A 317 5.81 -10.11 22.91
N LEU A 318 6.92 -9.50 23.32
CA LEU A 318 7.19 -9.14 24.72
C LEU A 318 7.34 -7.64 24.78
N ASP A 319 6.35 -6.95 25.31
CA ASP A 319 6.31 -5.49 25.43
C ASP A 319 6.30 -5.11 26.93
N LYS A 320 7.16 -4.19 27.33
CA LYS A 320 7.29 -3.81 28.76
C LYS A 320 6.02 -3.13 29.32
N LEU A 321 5.27 -2.43 28.48
CA LEU A 321 4.04 -1.72 28.85
C LEU A 321 2.79 -2.60 28.70
N ARG A 322 2.83 -3.60 27.80
CA ARG A 322 1.65 -4.44 27.45
C ARG A 322 1.78 -5.90 27.84
N GLY A 323 2.92 -6.33 28.35
CA GLY A 323 3.19 -7.71 28.71
C GLY A 323 3.49 -8.62 27.51
N GLU A 324 3.23 -9.90 27.70
CA GLU A 324 3.44 -10.93 26.68
C GLU A 324 2.16 -11.16 25.86
N ILE A 325 2.29 -11.21 24.53
CA ILE A 325 1.21 -11.61 23.63
C ILE A 325 1.71 -12.75 22.75
N LYS A 326 0.92 -13.81 22.60
CA LYS A 326 1.19 -14.95 21.71
C LYS A 326 0.18 -14.97 20.58
N TYR A 327 0.62 -15.37 19.39
CA TYR A 327 -0.23 -15.46 18.21
C TYR A 327 -0.18 -16.87 17.64
N GLU A 328 -1.33 -17.37 17.22
CA GLU A 328 -1.43 -18.60 16.44
C GLU A 328 -2.08 -18.33 15.09
N TYR A 329 -1.67 -19.11 14.09
CA TYR A 329 -2.10 -18.98 12.71
C TYR A 329 -2.70 -20.28 12.20
N GLU A 330 -3.68 -20.17 11.31
CA GLU A 330 -4.14 -21.29 10.50
C GLU A 330 -3.09 -21.65 9.44
N ALA A 331 -3.26 -22.82 8.82
CA ALA A 331 -2.28 -23.36 7.87
C ALA A 331 -2.02 -22.45 6.65
N ASN A 332 -2.97 -21.56 6.33
CA ASN A 332 -2.92 -20.61 5.23
C ASN A 332 -2.50 -19.19 5.67
N GLY A 333 -1.98 -19.02 6.89
CA GLY A 333 -1.47 -17.75 7.42
C GLY A 333 -2.51 -16.84 8.06
N GLN A 334 -3.79 -17.21 8.08
CA GLN A 334 -4.83 -16.41 8.75
C GLN A 334 -4.63 -16.42 10.27
N LEU A 335 -4.74 -15.26 10.92
CA LEU A 335 -4.63 -15.13 12.37
C LEU A 335 -5.76 -15.91 13.05
N ARG A 336 -5.43 -16.94 13.83
CA ARG A 336 -6.38 -17.80 14.54
C ARG A 336 -6.63 -17.31 15.96
N SER A 337 -5.59 -16.89 16.66
CA SER A 337 -5.74 -16.37 18.03
C SER A 337 -4.66 -15.34 18.38
N ARG A 338 -5.02 -14.47 19.31
CA ARG A 338 -4.14 -13.54 20.03
C ARG A 338 -4.35 -13.80 21.52
N ASP A 339 -3.37 -14.34 22.21
CA ASP A 339 -3.44 -14.64 23.64
C ASP A 339 -2.58 -13.67 24.45
N THR A 340 -3.19 -12.93 25.36
CA THR A 340 -2.52 -11.98 26.26
C THR A 340 -2.36 -12.53 27.69
N GLY A 341 -2.66 -13.81 27.92
CA GLY A 341 -2.70 -14.41 29.26
C GLY A 341 -3.89 -13.95 30.12
N SER A 342 -4.84 -13.22 29.54
CA SER A 342 -6.05 -12.71 30.21
C SER A 342 -7.29 -13.12 29.41
N LEU A 343 -8.32 -13.64 30.08
CA LEU A 343 -9.56 -14.05 29.40
C LEU A 343 -10.24 -12.92 28.62
N ILE A 344 -10.11 -11.67 29.06
CA ILE A 344 -10.80 -10.51 28.45
C ILE A 344 -9.98 -9.90 27.30
N GLY A 345 -8.65 -9.99 27.38
CA GLY A 345 -7.73 -9.45 26.38
C GLY A 345 -7.44 -10.41 25.23
N SER A 346 -7.63 -11.71 25.42
CA SER A 346 -7.40 -12.72 24.39
C SER A 346 -8.54 -12.76 23.35
N GLU A 347 -8.19 -13.05 22.10
CA GLU A 347 -9.10 -13.07 20.95
C GLU A 347 -8.93 -14.38 20.17
N GLU A 348 -10.05 -14.96 19.74
CA GLU A 348 -10.08 -16.10 18.80
C GLU A 348 -10.86 -15.71 17.55
N PHE A 349 -10.37 -16.17 16.40
CA PHE A 349 -10.93 -15.85 15.10
C PHE A 349 -11.32 -17.11 14.34
N ARG A 350 -12.43 -17.01 13.62
CA ARG A 350 -12.90 -18.01 12.66
C ARG A 350 -13.17 -17.34 11.34
N TYR A 351 -12.91 -18.06 10.26
CA TYR A 351 -13.12 -17.58 8.90
C TYR A 351 -13.87 -18.61 8.08
N ASP A 352 -14.69 -18.12 7.15
CA ASP A 352 -15.15 -18.94 6.05
C ASP A 352 -13.99 -19.18 5.04
N PRO A 353 -14.17 -20.10 4.08
CA PRO A 353 -13.13 -20.35 3.07
C PRO A 353 -12.68 -19.13 2.26
N ALA A 354 -13.53 -18.11 2.06
CA ALA A 354 -13.16 -16.89 1.32
C ALA A 354 -12.59 -15.79 2.24
N ALA A 355 -12.07 -16.16 3.42
CA ALA A 355 -11.47 -15.28 4.41
C ALA A 355 -12.43 -14.23 5.01
N ASN A 356 -13.74 -14.44 4.96
CA ASN A 356 -14.66 -13.63 5.73
C ASN A 356 -14.63 -14.08 7.19
N ARG A 357 -14.46 -13.13 8.12
CA ARG A 357 -14.61 -13.43 9.55
C ARG A 357 -16.01 -13.98 9.83
N LEU A 358 -16.08 -14.95 10.73
CA LEU A 358 -17.32 -15.54 11.25
C LEU A 358 -17.44 -15.29 12.76
N ASP A 359 -18.68 -15.18 13.25
CA ASP A 359 -18.93 -15.08 14.69
C ASP A 359 -18.57 -16.40 15.40
N PHE A 360 -18.31 -16.36 16.70
CA PHE A 360 -17.88 -17.54 17.46
C PHE A 360 -18.95 -18.64 17.47
N ASN A 361 -20.23 -18.25 17.44
CA ASN A 361 -21.36 -19.16 17.40
C ASN A 361 -21.71 -19.64 15.98
N ALA A 362 -21.01 -19.15 14.95
CA ALA A 362 -21.23 -19.61 13.58
C ALA A 362 -20.92 -21.11 13.47
N ARG A 363 -21.75 -21.82 12.71
CA ARG A 363 -21.54 -23.23 12.42
C ARG A 363 -20.33 -23.39 11.51
N GLN A 364 -19.69 -24.55 11.59
CA GLN A 364 -18.46 -24.88 10.86
C GLN A 364 -18.53 -24.68 9.33
N PHE A 365 -19.73 -24.65 8.74
CA PHE A 365 -19.97 -24.53 7.31
C PHE A 365 -20.64 -23.21 6.88
N ASP A 366 -20.78 -22.26 7.81
CA ASP A 366 -21.36 -20.96 7.49
C ASP A 366 -20.43 -20.22 6.52
N LYS A 367 -21.04 -19.56 5.52
CA LYS A 367 -20.34 -18.81 4.49
C LYS A 367 -20.97 -17.44 4.36
N VAL A 368 -20.13 -16.42 4.26
CA VAL A 368 -20.59 -15.09 3.94
C VAL A 368 -20.82 -15.02 2.44
N LYS A 369 -22.08 -14.87 2.06
CA LYS A 369 -22.48 -14.72 0.67
C LYS A 369 -21.92 -13.41 0.11
N ASP A 370 -21.34 -13.48 -1.09
CA ASP A 370 -20.82 -12.33 -1.86
C ASP A 370 -19.78 -11.47 -1.11
N ASN A 371 -19.13 -12.04 -0.09
CA ASN A 371 -18.24 -11.36 0.87
C ASN A 371 -18.89 -10.23 1.69
N ARG A 372 -20.21 -10.12 1.68
CA ARG A 372 -20.99 -9.09 2.39
C ARG A 372 -21.51 -9.64 3.73
N ILE A 373 -20.86 -9.26 4.83
CA ILE A 373 -21.37 -9.58 6.18
C ILE A 373 -22.65 -8.79 6.40
N LYS A 374 -23.77 -9.49 6.67
CA LYS A 374 -25.07 -8.88 6.99
C LYS A 374 -25.38 -8.86 8.48
N GLN A 375 -24.80 -9.80 9.23
CA GLN A 375 -24.95 -9.90 10.68
C GLN A 375 -23.61 -10.29 11.29
N TRP A 376 -23.25 -9.63 12.39
CA TRP A 376 -22.04 -9.90 13.17
C TRP A 376 -22.32 -9.58 14.63
N ARG A 377 -22.30 -10.58 15.53
CA ARG A 377 -22.70 -10.40 16.93
C ARG A 377 -24.07 -9.73 17.03
N ASP A 378 -24.16 -8.57 17.69
CA ASP A 378 -25.36 -7.75 17.87
C ASP A 378 -25.53 -6.68 16.77
N GLN A 379 -24.84 -6.83 15.64
CA GLN A 379 -24.78 -5.83 14.59
C GLN A 379 -25.37 -6.32 13.28
N GLU A 380 -26.06 -5.44 12.58
CA GLU A 380 -26.69 -5.71 11.28
C GLU A 380 -26.21 -4.69 10.24
N TYR A 381 -25.98 -5.17 9.02
CA TYR A 381 -25.34 -4.43 7.95
C TYR A 381 -26.17 -4.50 6.67
N ARG A 382 -26.35 -3.37 5.99
CA ARG A 382 -27.04 -3.29 4.70
C ARG A 382 -26.20 -2.57 3.67
N TYR A 383 -26.22 -3.08 2.45
CA TYR A 383 -25.40 -2.57 1.35
C TYR A 383 -26.29 -2.05 0.23
N ASP A 384 -25.81 -1.05 -0.48
CA ASP A 384 -26.42 -0.59 -1.72
C ASP A 384 -26.18 -1.60 -2.88
N PRO A 385 -26.86 -1.41 -4.03
CA PRO A 385 -26.65 -2.22 -5.22
C PRO A 385 -25.20 -2.23 -5.78
N TRP A 386 -24.36 -1.27 -5.42
CA TRP A 386 -22.95 -1.17 -5.84
C TRP A 386 -21.97 -1.80 -4.83
N GLY A 387 -22.49 -2.29 -3.70
CA GLY A 387 -21.72 -2.97 -2.67
C GLY A 387 -21.14 -2.04 -1.60
N ASN A 388 -21.60 -0.80 -1.46
CA ASN A 388 -21.20 0.08 -0.38
C ASN A 388 -22.10 -0.14 0.84
N LEU A 389 -21.52 -0.18 2.05
CA LEU A 389 -22.28 -0.26 3.30
C LEU A 389 -23.06 1.04 3.52
N ILE A 390 -24.39 0.97 3.59
CA ILE A 390 -25.29 2.14 3.76
C ILE A 390 -25.96 2.20 5.13
N GLU A 391 -26.03 1.09 5.85
CA GLU A 391 -26.62 1.03 7.19
C GLU A 391 -25.80 0.07 8.08
N LYS A 392 -25.41 0.51 9.28
CA LYS A 392 -24.90 -0.33 10.37
C LYS A 392 -25.75 -0.11 11.61
N ARG A 393 -26.47 -1.14 12.05
CA ARG A 393 -27.22 -1.15 13.31
C ARG A 393 -26.38 -1.88 14.36
N SER A 394 -26.26 -1.34 15.57
CA SER A 394 -25.53 -1.99 16.67
C SER A 394 -26.41 -1.99 17.91
N GLY A 395 -26.77 -3.20 18.37
CA GLY A 395 -27.76 -3.38 19.42
C GLY A 395 -29.12 -2.75 19.07
N HIS A 396 -29.85 -2.31 20.09
CA HIS A 396 -31.20 -1.74 19.93
C HIS A 396 -31.22 -0.21 19.80
N SER A 397 -30.09 0.46 20.02
CA SER A 397 -30.03 1.91 20.22
C SER A 397 -29.24 2.65 19.16
N LYS A 398 -28.18 2.06 18.59
CA LYS A 398 -27.27 2.76 17.66
C LYS A 398 -27.55 2.38 16.21
N LEU A 399 -27.71 3.39 15.36
CA LEU A 399 -27.94 3.24 13.93
C LEU A 399 -27.04 4.22 13.17
N GLN A 400 -26.25 3.71 12.23
CA GLN A 400 -25.41 4.53 11.37
C GLN A 400 -25.88 4.46 9.92
N HIS A 401 -25.94 5.62 9.26
CA HIS A 401 -26.23 5.76 7.84
C HIS A 401 -25.02 6.30 7.08
N PHE A 402 -24.79 5.79 5.87
CA PHE A 402 -23.66 6.17 5.04
C PHE A 402 -24.13 6.51 3.62
N SER A 403 -23.62 7.60 3.06
CA SER A 403 -23.93 8.07 1.70
C SER A 403 -22.66 8.21 0.88
N TYR A 404 -22.73 7.80 -0.39
CA TYR A 404 -21.58 7.75 -1.30
C TYR A 404 -21.82 8.58 -2.56
N ASP A 405 -20.74 9.06 -3.17
CA ASP A 405 -20.77 9.58 -4.54
C ASP A 405 -20.76 8.48 -5.60
N CYS A 406 -20.87 8.84 -6.88
CA CYS A 406 -20.87 7.89 -7.99
C CYS A 406 -19.53 7.18 -8.21
N GLU A 407 -18.47 7.59 -7.51
CA GLU A 407 -17.17 6.92 -7.48
C GLU A 407 -17.00 6.03 -6.25
N ASN A 408 -18.09 5.77 -5.51
CA ASN A 408 -18.13 4.97 -4.28
C ASN A 408 -17.29 5.54 -3.13
N ARG A 409 -17.09 6.86 -3.07
CA ARG A 409 -16.42 7.52 -1.93
C ARG A 409 -17.46 7.98 -0.91
N LEU A 410 -17.20 7.72 0.37
CA LEU A 410 -18.12 8.11 1.46
C LEU A 410 -18.15 9.63 1.58
N VAL A 411 -19.28 10.27 1.29
CA VAL A 411 -19.42 11.74 1.36
C VAL A 411 -20.15 12.21 2.61
N ARG A 412 -20.97 11.35 3.23
CA ARG A 412 -21.68 11.65 4.47
C ARG A 412 -21.90 10.41 5.33
N ALA A 413 -21.78 10.57 6.64
CA ALA A 413 -22.11 9.57 7.63
C ALA A 413 -22.91 10.19 8.77
N GLU A 414 -23.90 9.47 9.30
CA GLU A 414 -24.74 9.92 10.42
C GLU A 414 -24.86 8.80 11.44
N THR A 415 -24.76 9.12 12.72
CA THR A 415 -24.98 8.18 13.82
C THR A 415 -26.16 8.67 14.67
N LEU A 416 -27.18 7.83 14.76
CA LEU A 416 -28.32 8.02 15.65
C LEU A 416 -28.20 7.11 16.86
N VAL A 417 -28.43 7.65 18.05
CA VAL A 417 -28.54 6.89 19.30
C VAL A 417 -29.92 7.14 19.91
N ASN A 418 -30.66 6.06 20.16
CA ASN A 418 -32.05 6.10 20.63
C ASN A 418 -32.95 6.99 19.76
N GLY A 419 -32.72 6.98 18.44
CA GLY A 419 -33.47 7.76 17.44
C GLY A 419 -33.12 9.25 17.38
N LYS A 420 -32.11 9.71 18.13
CA LYS A 420 -31.60 11.10 18.07
C LYS A 420 -30.26 11.13 17.37
N LEU A 421 -30.02 12.13 16.52
CA LEU A 421 -28.72 12.36 15.90
C LEU A 421 -27.69 12.66 16.99
N GLU A 422 -26.68 11.82 17.11
CA GLU A 422 -25.56 11.96 18.04
C GLU A 422 -24.34 12.55 17.32
N SER A 423 -24.06 12.06 16.11
CA SER A 423 -22.97 12.59 15.30
C SER A 423 -23.26 12.57 13.80
N GLN A 424 -22.60 13.47 13.07
CA GLN A 424 -22.61 13.55 11.61
C GLN A 424 -21.20 13.86 11.10
N GLY A 425 -20.79 13.24 10.00
CA GLY A 425 -19.57 13.53 9.27
C GLY A 425 -19.86 13.82 7.80
N GLU A 426 -19.22 14.85 7.24
CA GLU A 426 -19.23 15.17 5.81
C GLU A 426 -17.79 15.23 5.29
N TYR A 427 -17.54 14.63 4.13
CA TYR A 427 -16.18 14.41 3.61
C TYR A 427 -16.05 14.92 2.18
N ARG A 428 -14.91 15.56 1.87
CA ARG A 428 -14.61 16.08 0.53
C ARG A 428 -13.31 15.54 0.00
N TYR A 429 -13.28 15.26 -1.30
CA TYR A 429 -12.17 14.61 -1.98
C TYR A 429 -11.69 15.41 -3.18
N ASP A 430 -10.41 15.32 -3.48
CA ASP A 430 -9.88 15.82 -4.73
C ASP A 430 -10.02 14.80 -5.88
N SER A 431 -9.56 15.19 -7.07
CA SER A 431 -9.61 14.38 -8.29
C SER A 431 -8.69 13.17 -8.28
N LEU A 432 -7.75 13.10 -7.33
CA LEU A 432 -6.93 11.93 -7.06
C LEU A 432 -7.58 10.96 -6.05
N GLY A 433 -8.73 11.33 -5.49
CA GLY A 433 -9.44 10.52 -4.49
C GLY A 433 -8.95 10.75 -3.06
N ARG A 434 -8.12 11.77 -2.81
CA ARG A 434 -7.60 12.09 -1.47
C ARG A 434 -8.62 12.93 -0.72
N ARG A 435 -8.92 12.59 0.53
CA ARG A 435 -9.78 13.39 1.40
C ARG A 435 -9.07 14.69 1.78
N ILE A 436 -9.56 15.82 1.26
CA ILE A 436 -8.99 17.16 1.47
C ILE A 436 -9.69 17.95 2.58
N ALA A 437 -10.91 17.57 2.95
CA ALA A 437 -11.60 18.19 4.08
C ALA A 437 -12.60 17.24 4.75
N LYS A 438 -12.88 17.50 6.02
CA LYS A 438 -14.05 16.97 6.71
C LYS A 438 -14.72 18.02 7.59
N GLN A 439 -16.03 17.86 7.78
CA GLN A 439 -16.80 18.52 8.83
C GLN A 439 -17.41 17.43 9.69
N ALA A 440 -17.14 17.46 10.99
CA ALA A 440 -17.71 16.55 11.96
C ALA A 440 -18.57 17.34 12.95
N GLU A 441 -19.77 16.86 13.24
CA GLU A 441 -20.63 17.35 14.31
C GLU A 441 -20.84 16.22 15.31
N ILE A 442 -20.53 16.44 16.59
CA ILE A 442 -20.75 15.46 17.66
C ILE A 442 -21.43 16.19 18.81
N ASN A 443 -22.62 15.73 19.21
CA ASN A 443 -23.42 16.36 20.28
C ASN A 443 -23.63 17.88 20.10
N GLY A 444 -23.71 18.35 18.85
CA GLY A 444 -23.88 19.76 18.48
C GLY A 444 -22.58 20.58 18.39
N GLU A 445 -21.43 20.00 18.73
CA GLU A 445 -20.13 20.63 18.53
C GLU A 445 -19.62 20.34 17.12
N VAL A 446 -19.34 21.41 16.36
CA VAL A 446 -18.89 21.31 14.96
C VAL A 446 -17.39 21.55 14.88
N GLU A 447 -16.68 20.60 14.29
CA GLU A 447 -15.27 20.70 13.95
C GLU A 447 -15.10 20.64 12.42
N GLN A 448 -14.26 21.53 11.88
CA GLN A 448 -13.86 21.50 10.48
C GLN A 448 -12.35 21.28 10.39
N LYS A 449 -11.96 20.28 9.59
CA LYS A 449 -10.56 19.95 9.31
C LYS A 449 -10.28 19.99 7.82
N ARG A 450 -9.12 20.52 7.45
CA ARG A 450 -8.52 20.40 6.10
C ARG A 450 -7.30 19.50 6.15
N PHE A 451 -7.01 18.86 5.02
CA PHE A 451 -5.90 17.92 4.89
C PHE A 451 -5.00 18.30 3.72
N LEU A 452 -3.69 18.31 3.96
CA LEU A 452 -2.68 18.48 2.93
C LEU A 452 -2.01 17.14 2.63
N TRP A 453 -1.66 16.89 1.38
CA TRP A 453 -1.12 15.61 0.90
C TRP A 453 0.16 15.78 0.09
N GLN A 454 1.11 14.86 0.26
CA GLN A 454 2.27 14.67 -0.63
C GLN A 454 2.06 13.38 -1.42
N GLY A 455 1.75 13.50 -2.71
CA GLY A 455 1.26 12.33 -3.47
C GLY A 455 0.05 11.71 -2.76
N LEU A 456 0.14 10.44 -2.37
CA LEU A 456 -0.90 9.71 -1.62
C LEU A 456 -0.59 9.58 -0.11
N ARG A 457 0.26 10.43 0.47
CA ARG A 457 0.57 10.43 1.92
C ARG A 457 0.09 11.72 2.57
N MET A 458 -0.80 11.62 3.57
CA MET A 458 -1.32 12.78 4.29
C MET A 458 -0.18 13.45 5.05
N LEU A 459 0.06 14.74 4.81
CA LEU A 459 1.10 15.50 5.48
C LEU A 459 0.57 16.32 6.64
N ARG A 460 -0.64 16.86 6.53
CA ARG A 460 -1.14 17.83 7.51
C ARG A 460 -2.61 17.64 7.77
N GLU A 461 -3.03 17.78 9.01
CA GLU A 461 -4.41 18.12 9.36
C GLU A 461 -4.46 19.51 10.01
N GLU A 462 -5.52 20.26 9.73
CA GLU A 462 -5.59 21.66 10.14
C GLU A 462 -7.03 22.06 10.49
N THR A 463 -7.21 22.60 11.69
CA THR A 463 -8.39 23.37 12.11
C THR A 463 -8.03 24.86 12.07
N PRO A 464 -9.01 25.78 12.22
CA PRO A 464 -8.70 27.22 12.27
C PRO A 464 -7.68 27.61 13.37
N ALA A 465 -7.61 26.86 14.47
CA ALA A 465 -6.75 27.18 15.62
C ALA A 465 -5.46 26.34 15.70
N LYS A 466 -5.38 25.21 14.98
CA LYS A 466 -4.30 24.22 15.13
C LYS A 466 -3.94 23.56 13.81
N SER A 467 -2.63 23.50 13.54
CA SER A 467 -2.03 22.81 12.39
C SER A 467 -1.14 21.67 12.91
N ILE A 468 -1.34 20.44 12.42
CA ILE A 468 -0.55 19.27 12.81
C ILE A 468 0.11 18.72 11.55
N LEU A 469 1.45 18.83 11.48
CA LEU A 469 2.28 18.27 10.41
C LEU A 469 2.78 16.89 10.82
N TYR A 470 2.56 15.88 9.97
CA TYR A 470 3.05 14.52 10.11
C TYR A 470 4.32 14.30 9.29
N LEU A 471 5.33 13.74 9.95
CA LEU A 471 6.60 13.32 9.35
C LEU A 471 6.71 11.81 9.45
N TYR A 472 7.21 11.18 8.39
CA TYR A 472 7.17 9.72 8.22
C TYR A 472 8.56 9.14 8.04
N GLU A 473 8.70 7.84 8.30
CA GLU A 473 9.90 7.11 7.96
C GLU A 473 10.12 7.10 6.42
N PRO A 474 11.37 7.00 5.95
CA PRO A 474 11.68 6.96 4.53
C PRO A 474 10.95 5.84 3.78
N GLY A 475 10.29 6.20 2.67
CA GLY A 475 9.64 5.23 1.78
C GLY A 475 8.45 4.48 2.40
N SER A 476 7.93 4.92 3.54
CA SER A 476 6.82 4.25 4.25
C SER A 476 5.69 5.22 4.66
N TYR A 477 4.66 4.64 5.25
CA TYR A 477 3.54 5.32 5.89
C TYR A 477 3.60 5.21 7.42
N ALA A 478 4.68 4.65 7.96
CA ALA A 478 4.92 4.61 9.40
C ALA A 478 5.29 6.02 9.88
N PRO A 479 4.53 6.60 10.83
CA PRO A 479 4.81 7.95 11.29
C PRO A 479 6.06 7.96 12.19
N LEU A 480 6.87 9.00 12.04
CA LEU A 480 8.14 9.22 12.75
C LEU A 480 7.98 10.29 13.82
N ALA A 481 7.40 11.43 13.44
CA ALA A 481 7.15 12.56 14.32
C ALA A 481 5.89 13.32 13.89
N ARG A 482 5.34 14.12 14.78
CA ARG A 482 4.38 15.17 14.43
C ARG A 482 4.79 16.50 15.02
N VAL A 483 4.41 17.57 14.35
CA VAL A 483 4.72 18.94 14.74
C VAL A 483 3.40 19.71 14.84
N ASP A 484 3.04 20.06 16.07
CA ASP A 484 1.82 20.79 16.39
C ASP A 484 2.13 22.28 16.46
N GLN A 485 1.36 23.08 15.72
CA GLN A 485 1.36 24.53 15.77
C GLN A 485 -0.04 25.00 16.18
N VAL A 486 -0.17 25.56 17.38
CA VAL A 486 -1.39 26.22 17.86
C VAL A 486 -1.20 27.72 17.73
N GLU A 487 -2.25 28.45 17.37
CA GLU A 487 -2.19 29.91 17.27
C GLU A 487 -1.81 30.53 18.63
N GLY A 488 -0.75 31.35 18.64
CA GLY A 488 -0.23 32.01 19.84
C GLY A 488 0.63 31.13 20.76
N GLU A 489 0.85 29.86 20.43
CA GLU A 489 1.77 28.97 21.16
C GLU A 489 3.06 28.69 20.37
N GLU A 490 4.12 28.33 21.11
CA GLU A 490 5.32 27.77 20.52
C GLU A 490 5.03 26.40 19.89
N GLN A 491 5.76 26.10 18.81
CA GLN A 491 5.67 24.83 18.12
C GLN A 491 6.10 23.68 19.05
N LYS A 492 5.32 22.59 19.06
CA LYS A 492 5.61 21.39 19.86
C LYS A 492 5.88 20.20 18.95
N VAL A 493 6.98 19.50 19.18
CA VAL A 493 7.35 18.29 18.45
C VAL A 493 7.08 17.07 19.32
N TYR A 494 6.41 16.09 18.72
CA TYR A 494 6.14 14.80 19.34
C TYR A 494 6.66 13.66 18.47
N TYR A 495 7.05 12.54 19.09
CA TYR A 495 7.72 11.43 18.44
C TYR A 495 6.93 10.14 18.56
N PHE A 496 6.71 9.48 17.43
CA PHE A 496 5.98 8.21 17.38
C PHE A 496 6.89 7.04 17.72
N HIS A 497 6.37 6.13 18.53
CA HIS A 497 6.98 4.83 18.82
C HIS A 497 6.04 3.76 18.30
N THR A 498 6.48 3.06 17.25
CA THR A 498 5.63 2.14 16.49
C THR A 498 5.94 0.67 16.80
N ASP A 499 5.09 -0.25 16.37
CA ASP A 499 5.38 -1.70 16.38
C ASP A 499 6.30 -2.13 15.21
N GLN A 500 6.38 -3.42 14.91
CA GLN A 500 7.18 -3.97 13.80
C GLN A 500 6.64 -3.62 12.41
N ILE A 501 5.35 -3.30 12.29
CA ILE A 501 4.68 -2.93 11.03
C ILE A 501 4.34 -1.44 10.97
N GLY A 502 4.85 -0.61 11.88
CA GLY A 502 4.66 0.84 11.83
C GLY A 502 3.36 1.37 12.47
N THR A 503 2.63 0.54 13.24
CA THR A 503 1.45 1.00 14.00
C THR A 503 1.89 1.86 15.19
N PRO A 504 1.41 3.09 15.36
CA PRO A 504 1.68 3.91 16.55
C PRO A 504 1.22 3.21 17.82
N LEU A 505 2.10 3.07 18.80
CA LEU A 505 1.80 2.49 20.12
C LEU A 505 1.95 3.53 21.24
N GLU A 506 2.94 4.41 21.11
CA GLU A 506 3.11 5.59 21.98
C GLU A 506 3.46 6.83 21.17
N LEU A 507 3.22 7.96 21.80
CA LEU A 507 3.74 9.25 21.41
C LEU A 507 4.44 9.90 22.60
N THR A 508 5.66 10.38 22.40
CA THR A 508 6.41 11.13 23.42
C THR A 508 6.58 12.60 23.04
N ASP A 509 6.67 13.49 24.04
CA ASP A 509 7.15 14.86 23.82
C ASP A 509 8.67 14.90 23.60
N SER A 510 9.23 16.11 23.42
CA SER A 510 10.67 16.32 23.24
C SER A 510 11.51 15.93 24.45
N GLU A 511 10.92 15.86 25.64
CA GLU A 511 11.57 15.47 26.88
C GLU A 511 11.58 13.94 27.09
N GLY A 512 10.89 13.20 26.22
CA GLY A 512 10.75 11.75 26.30
C GLY A 512 9.62 11.27 27.20
N LYS A 513 8.73 12.18 27.66
CA LYS A 513 7.54 11.79 28.43
C LYS A 513 6.49 11.24 27.46
N ILE A 514 5.90 10.11 27.79
CA ILE A 514 4.74 9.56 27.07
C ILE A 514 3.54 10.50 27.30
N VAL A 515 2.97 11.01 26.21
CA VAL A 515 1.79 11.90 26.20
C VAL A 515 0.59 11.25 25.52
N TRP A 516 0.79 10.12 24.84
CA TRP A 516 -0.29 9.29 24.32
C TRP A 516 0.17 7.84 24.27
N GLN A 517 -0.70 6.89 24.63
CA GLN A 517 -0.41 5.46 24.66
C GLN A 517 -1.68 4.65 24.43
N ALA A 518 -1.66 3.79 23.41
CA ALA A 518 -2.78 2.92 23.08
C ALA A 518 -2.44 1.44 23.14
N THR A 519 -3.40 0.62 23.58
CA THR A 519 -3.39 -0.83 23.42
C THR A 519 -4.46 -1.19 22.39
N TYR A 520 -4.08 -2.00 21.40
CA TYR A 520 -4.95 -2.38 20.29
C TYR A 520 -5.38 -3.85 20.39
N ARG A 521 -6.61 -4.10 19.93
CA ARG A 521 -7.08 -5.41 19.47
C ARG A 521 -6.43 -5.76 18.13
N SER A 522 -6.50 -7.02 17.74
CA SER A 522 -5.78 -7.55 16.56
C SER A 522 -6.12 -6.84 15.25
N TRP A 523 -7.34 -6.31 15.12
CA TRP A 523 -7.84 -5.63 13.92
C TRP A 523 -7.89 -4.10 14.05
N GLY A 524 -7.09 -3.52 14.95
CA GLY A 524 -6.86 -2.08 15.02
C GLY A 524 -7.86 -1.29 15.87
N SER A 525 -8.87 -1.93 16.47
CA SER A 525 -9.71 -1.28 17.49
C SER A 525 -8.87 -0.98 18.73
N ILE A 526 -9.02 0.22 19.27
CA ILE A 526 -8.40 0.57 20.55
C ILE A 526 -9.12 -0.21 21.66
N GLU A 527 -8.36 -1.02 22.38
CA GLU A 527 -8.81 -1.70 23.60
C GLU A 527 -8.77 -0.74 24.79
N GLN A 528 -7.70 0.04 24.89
CA GLN A 528 -7.50 0.99 25.98
C GLN A 528 -6.58 2.15 25.54
N LEU A 529 -6.95 3.38 25.90
CA LEU A 529 -6.03 4.52 25.94
C LEU A 529 -5.51 4.67 27.37
N VAL A 530 -4.23 4.38 27.57
CA VAL A 530 -3.58 4.44 28.88
C VAL A 530 -3.16 5.87 29.22
N VAL A 531 -2.70 6.61 28.20
CA VAL A 531 -2.37 8.03 28.26
C VAL A 531 -3.02 8.70 27.06
N ASP A 532 -3.65 9.85 27.26
CA ASP A 532 -4.35 10.61 26.22
C ASP A 532 -4.24 12.12 26.50
N ASP A 533 -3.03 12.58 26.83
CA ASP A 533 -2.75 14.01 27.10
C ASP A 533 -2.87 14.83 25.81
N VAL A 534 -2.69 14.20 24.63
CA VAL A 534 -2.83 14.84 23.32
C VAL A 534 -3.53 13.92 22.33
N GLU A 535 -4.58 14.43 21.67
CA GLU A 535 -5.32 13.70 20.63
C GLU A 535 -4.37 13.20 19.53
N GLN A 536 -4.50 11.93 19.15
CA GLN A 536 -3.77 11.32 18.05
C GLN A 536 -4.74 10.46 17.22
N ASN A 537 -4.73 10.69 15.89
CA ASN A 537 -5.69 10.05 14.98
C ASN A 537 -5.10 8.99 14.02
N LEU A 538 -3.79 8.90 13.80
CA LEU A 538 -3.24 7.84 12.93
C LEU A 538 -3.36 6.45 13.57
N ARG A 539 -3.70 5.43 12.77
CA ARG A 539 -3.80 4.02 13.21
C ARG A 539 -2.80 3.15 12.44
N PHE A 540 -3.22 2.04 11.85
CA PHE A 540 -2.36 1.31 10.91
C PHE A 540 -1.83 2.25 9.83
N GLN A 541 -0.71 1.89 9.21
CA GLN A 541 -0.11 2.69 8.16
C GLN A 541 -1.17 3.10 7.11
N GLY A 542 -1.30 4.40 6.85
CA GLY A 542 -2.28 4.98 5.92
C GLY A 542 -3.66 5.29 6.52
N GLN A 543 -3.94 4.89 7.76
CA GLN A 543 -5.24 5.07 8.41
C GLN A 543 -5.31 6.32 9.29
N TYR A 544 -6.45 7.01 9.22
CA TYR A 544 -6.83 8.14 10.07
C TYR A 544 -8.19 7.87 10.75
N SER A 545 -8.27 8.07 12.06
CA SER A 545 -9.46 7.81 12.87
C SER A 545 -10.48 8.93 12.81
N ASP A 546 -11.71 8.58 12.43
CA ASP A 546 -12.85 9.48 12.44
C ASP A 546 -13.76 9.18 13.63
N ASN A 547 -13.60 9.97 14.68
CA ASN A 547 -14.36 9.81 15.94
C ASN A 547 -15.88 9.87 15.71
N GLU A 548 -16.33 10.67 14.75
CA GLU A 548 -17.75 10.83 14.45
C GLU A 548 -18.41 9.56 13.88
N THR A 549 -17.64 8.62 13.34
CA THR A 549 -18.16 7.33 12.82
C THR A 549 -17.60 6.10 13.52
N GLY A 550 -16.41 6.20 14.12
CA GLY A 550 -15.61 5.07 14.57
C GLY A 550 -14.86 4.34 13.45
N LEU A 551 -15.02 4.76 12.19
CA LEU A 551 -14.30 4.22 11.04
C LEU A 551 -12.90 4.83 10.93
N GLN A 552 -12.04 4.12 10.20
CA GLN A 552 -10.70 4.55 9.85
C GLN A 552 -10.68 4.90 8.37
N TYR A 553 -10.50 6.18 8.03
CA TYR A 553 -10.26 6.60 6.66
C TYR A 553 -8.91 6.04 6.20
N ASN A 554 -8.89 5.26 5.13
CA ASN A 554 -7.72 4.59 4.58
C ASN A 554 -7.58 4.87 3.09
N THR A 555 -7.21 6.11 2.77
CA THR A 555 -7.03 6.69 1.43
C THR A 555 -8.22 6.47 0.47
N PHE A 556 -8.36 5.29 -0.14
CA PHE A 556 -9.43 5.02 -1.11
C PHE A 556 -10.67 4.34 -0.50
N ARG A 557 -10.60 3.87 0.75
CA ARG A 557 -11.71 3.18 1.43
C ARG A 557 -11.80 3.57 2.91
N TYR A 558 -12.91 3.21 3.55
CA TYR A 558 -13.06 3.31 5.00
C TYR A 558 -13.05 1.92 5.63
N TYR A 559 -12.25 1.76 6.66
CA TYR A 559 -12.03 0.51 7.39
C TYR A 559 -12.79 0.54 8.71
N ASP A 560 -13.58 -0.51 8.97
CA ASP A 560 -14.21 -0.75 10.25
C ASP A 560 -13.31 -1.68 11.09
N PRO A 561 -12.63 -1.17 12.14
CA PRO A 561 -11.70 -1.95 12.93
C PRO A 561 -12.39 -3.00 13.82
N GLU A 562 -13.69 -2.83 14.10
CA GLU A 562 -14.44 -3.74 14.98
C GLU A 562 -14.66 -5.11 14.31
N ILE A 563 -15.01 -5.07 13.03
CA ILE A 563 -15.16 -6.26 12.18
C ILE A 563 -13.93 -6.57 11.34
N GLY A 564 -12.97 -5.66 11.27
CA GLY A 564 -11.68 -5.83 10.62
C GLY A 564 -11.76 -5.85 9.09
N ARG A 565 -12.57 -4.99 8.48
CA ARG A 565 -12.76 -4.95 7.01
C ARG A 565 -13.19 -3.59 6.47
N PHE A 566 -13.10 -3.41 5.17
CA PHE A 566 -13.58 -2.21 4.49
C PHE A 566 -15.11 -2.17 4.35
N ASN A 567 -15.66 -0.96 4.25
CA ASN A 567 -17.10 -0.72 4.08
C ASN A 567 -17.55 -0.66 2.61
N SER A 568 -16.61 -0.64 1.66
CA SER A 568 -16.85 -0.68 0.22
C SER A 568 -15.93 -1.71 -0.44
N GLN A 569 -16.30 -2.12 -1.65
CA GLN A 569 -15.48 -3.03 -2.45
C GLN A 569 -14.18 -2.38 -2.89
N ASP A 570 -13.15 -3.20 -3.05
CA ASP A 570 -11.87 -2.75 -3.61
C ASP A 570 -12.06 -2.07 -4.99
N PRO A 571 -11.67 -0.80 -5.15
CA PRO A 571 -11.77 -0.08 -6.41
C PRO A 571 -11.00 -0.73 -7.56
N ILE A 572 -9.92 -1.48 -7.27
CA ILE A 572 -9.14 -2.20 -8.30
C ILE A 572 -9.64 -3.64 -8.52
N GLY A 573 -10.77 -4.01 -7.92
CA GLY A 573 -11.47 -5.27 -8.14
C GLY A 573 -10.61 -6.47 -7.74
N ILE A 574 -10.48 -7.45 -8.65
CA ILE A 574 -9.78 -8.71 -8.35
C ILE A 574 -8.27 -8.57 -8.19
N LEU A 575 -7.69 -7.44 -8.66
CA LEU A 575 -6.30 -7.10 -8.36
C LEU A 575 -6.09 -6.79 -6.86
N GLY A 576 -7.18 -6.39 -6.19
CA GLY A 576 -7.28 -6.23 -4.73
C GLY A 576 -7.42 -7.55 -3.96
N GLY A 577 -7.55 -8.68 -4.67
CA GLY A 577 -7.84 -10.00 -4.09
C GLY A 577 -9.27 -10.51 -4.32
N CYS A 578 -9.52 -11.77 -3.95
CA CYS A 578 -10.80 -12.46 -4.17
C CYS A 578 -11.87 -12.14 -3.11
N ASN A 579 -11.48 -11.47 -2.02
CA ASN A 579 -12.37 -10.90 -1.01
C ASN A 579 -12.33 -9.38 -1.09
N PHE A 580 -13.32 -8.78 -1.73
CA PHE A 580 -13.33 -7.34 -2.02
C PHE A 580 -13.45 -6.41 -0.81
N TYR A 581 -13.77 -6.93 0.36
CA TYR A 581 -13.85 -6.14 1.60
C TYR A 581 -12.65 -6.39 2.52
N GLY A 582 -11.76 -7.33 2.17
CA GLY A 582 -10.61 -7.69 2.99
C GLY A 582 -9.63 -6.53 3.17
N TYR A 583 -9.08 -6.39 4.37
CA TYR A 583 -7.94 -5.49 4.65
C TYR A 583 -6.61 -6.18 4.37
N ALA A 584 -6.38 -7.30 5.04
CA ALA A 584 -5.20 -8.14 4.89
C ALA A 584 -5.54 -9.57 5.37
N SER A 585 -4.72 -10.55 4.98
CA SER A 585 -4.80 -11.90 5.53
C SER A 585 -4.40 -11.96 7.02
N ASN A 586 -3.43 -11.14 7.42
CA ASN A 586 -2.91 -11.04 8.78
C ASN A 586 -2.58 -9.57 9.12
N PRO A 587 -3.37 -8.90 9.98
CA PRO A 587 -3.14 -7.49 10.32
C PRO A 587 -1.90 -7.26 11.20
N VAL A 588 -1.25 -8.33 11.70
CA VAL A 588 -0.06 -8.25 12.56
C VAL A 588 1.23 -8.23 11.73
N SER A 589 1.21 -8.72 10.49
CA SER A 589 2.37 -8.77 9.60
C SER A 589 2.21 -7.96 8.31
N TRP A 590 1.00 -7.47 8.03
CA TRP A 590 0.65 -6.83 6.77
C TRP A 590 0.05 -5.43 6.96
N VAL A 591 0.25 -4.58 5.96
CA VAL A 591 -0.29 -3.22 5.91
C VAL A 591 -0.88 -2.91 4.53
N ASP A 592 -1.94 -2.12 4.49
CA ASP A 592 -2.51 -1.59 3.25
C ASP A 592 -2.72 -0.08 3.35
N PRO A 593 -1.66 0.74 3.08
CA PRO A 593 -1.73 2.18 3.28
C PRO A 593 -2.65 2.94 2.34
N TRP A 594 -3.05 2.31 1.23
CA TRP A 594 -3.95 2.92 0.25
C TRP A 594 -5.37 2.40 0.37
N GLY A 595 -5.58 1.31 1.09
CA GLY A 595 -6.84 0.61 1.03
C GLY A 595 -7.10 0.04 -0.36
N LEU A 596 -6.09 -0.51 -1.05
CA LEU A 596 -6.23 -1.13 -2.39
C LEU A 596 -5.68 -2.57 -2.47
N CYS A 597 -5.40 -3.19 -1.32
CA CYS A 597 -4.96 -4.58 -1.17
C CYS A 597 -4.24 -5.19 -2.39
N ALA A 598 -3.07 -4.67 -2.77
CA ALA A 598 -2.32 -5.19 -3.90
C ALA A 598 -0.98 -5.78 -3.44
N ASP A 599 -0.81 -7.09 -3.59
CA ASP A 599 0.52 -7.66 -3.82
C ASP A 599 1.06 -7.00 -5.11
N LYS A 600 2.16 -6.24 -5.02
CA LYS A 600 2.74 -5.53 -6.19
C LYS A 600 3.28 -6.55 -7.21
N ASP A 601 2.53 -6.81 -8.29
CA ASP A 601 2.94 -7.68 -9.41
C ASP A 601 3.45 -6.88 -10.62
N TRP A 602 4.77 -6.86 -10.83
CA TRP A 602 5.42 -6.22 -11.99
C TRP A 602 5.13 -6.93 -13.30
N GLY A 603 4.79 -8.23 -13.26
CA GLY A 603 4.30 -8.99 -14.41
C GLY A 603 2.98 -8.43 -14.93
N ALA A 604 2.05 -8.15 -14.02
CA ALA A 604 0.78 -7.52 -14.37
C ALA A 604 0.98 -6.11 -14.96
N TYR A 605 1.87 -5.31 -14.37
CA TYR A 605 2.24 -4.00 -14.90
C TYR A 605 2.80 -4.10 -16.33
N TYR A 606 3.82 -4.92 -16.55
CA TYR A 606 4.47 -5.05 -17.86
C TYR A 606 3.52 -5.60 -18.95
N SER A 607 2.69 -6.59 -18.59
CA SER A 607 1.66 -7.12 -19.49
C SER A 607 0.68 -6.04 -19.92
N SER A 608 0.19 -5.23 -18.97
CA SER A 608 -0.80 -4.18 -19.23
C SER A 608 -0.26 -3.04 -20.12
N ARG A 609 1.04 -2.75 -20.03
CA ARG A 609 1.67 -1.67 -20.79
C ARG A 609 2.15 -2.06 -22.18
N THR A 610 2.47 -3.34 -22.41
CA THR A 610 3.05 -3.82 -23.68
C THR A 610 2.14 -4.74 -24.48
N GLY A 611 1.07 -5.27 -23.87
CA GLY A 611 0.26 -6.33 -24.46
C GLY A 611 0.99 -7.68 -24.55
N THR A 612 2.24 -7.78 -24.09
CA THR A 612 3.01 -9.02 -24.13
C THR A 612 2.62 -9.94 -22.98
N ARG A 613 2.74 -11.25 -23.19
CA ARG A 613 2.49 -12.29 -22.19
C ARG A 613 3.78 -13.08 -21.94
N PRO A 614 3.94 -13.65 -20.74
CA PRO A 614 5.10 -14.49 -20.46
C PRO A 614 5.16 -15.68 -21.44
N PRO A 615 6.34 -15.97 -22.03
CA PRO A 615 6.54 -17.16 -22.86
C PRO A 615 6.14 -18.43 -22.10
N VAL A 616 5.39 -19.30 -22.77
CA VAL A 616 4.80 -20.50 -22.16
C VAL A 616 5.88 -21.50 -21.71
N THR A 617 7.09 -21.38 -22.25
CA THR A 617 8.27 -22.19 -21.97
C THR A 617 9.05 -21.75 -20.73
N MET A 618 8.76 -20.60 -20.13
CA MET A 618 9.49 -20.10 -18.95
C MET A 618 8.93 -20.68 -17.65
N GLU A 619 9.83 -21.16 -16.78
CA GLU A 619 9.53 -21.83 -15.52
C GLU A 619 8.83 -20.93 -14.49
N ARG A 620 9.36 -19.69 -14.37
CA ARG A 620 8.91 -18.64 -13.45
C ARG A 620 9.05 -17.29 -14.14
N PRO A 621 8.14 -17.01 -15.09
CA PRO A 621 8.25 -15.80 -15.87
C PRO A 621 7.96 -14.61 -14.97
N HIS A 622 8.89 -13.68 -14.95
CA HIS A 622 8.75 -12.41 -14.27
C HIS A 622 9.03 -11.31 -15.29
N ALA A 623 8.37 -10.16 -15.14
CA ALA A 623 8.74 -8.98 -15.89
C ALA A 623 10.05 -8.44 -15.31
N HIS A 624 11.16 -8.83 -15.92
CA HIS A 624 12.50 -8.46 -15.51
C HIS A 624 12.85 -7.09 -16.03
N HIS A 625 13.41 -6.26 -15.16
CA HIS A 625 14.11 -5.07 -15.60
C HIS A 625 15.48 -5.51 -16.12
N ILE A 626 15.76 -5.22 -17.39
CA ILE A 626 17.01 -5.59 -18.07
C ILE A 626 18.20 -4.93 -17.36
N VAL A 627 17.99 -3.71 -16.87
CA VAL A 627 18.84 -3.08 -15.86
C VAL A 627 18.14 -3.22 -14.52
N PHE A 628 18.71 -4.00 -13.60
CA PHE A 628 18.02 -4.39 -12.38
C PHE A 628 17.49 -3.21 -11.56
N LYS A 629 16.30 -3.43 -10.98
CA LYS A 629 15.65 -2.54 -10.03
C LYS A 629 16.19 -2.79 -8.61
N GLY A 630 16.50 -1.71 -7.90
CA GLY A 630 17.03 -1.73 -6.55
C GLY A 630 18.43 -1.12 -6.46
N GLU A 631 18.80 -0.68 -5.26
CA GLU A 631 20.07 0.01 -5.02
C GLU A 631 21.25 -0.94 -4.81
N PHE A 632 21.00 -2.23 -4.50
CA PHE A 632 22.02 -3.25 -4.23
C PHE A 632 23.16 -2.77 -3.34
N ALA A 633 22.84 -1.97 -2.32
CA ALA A 633 23.80 -1.27 -1.47
C ALA A 633 24.86 -2.19 -0.81
N ARG A 634 24.52 -3.46 -0.62
CA ARG A 634 25.43 -4.50 -0.09
C ARG A 634 26.38 -5.10 -1.14
N SER A 635 26.41 -4.57 -2.36
CA SER A 635 27.25 -5.09 -3.45
C SER A 635 27.78 -3.95 -4.33
N PRO A 636 28.93 -3.35 -3.97
CA PRO A 636 29.57 -2.27 -4.74
C PRO A 636 29.84 -2.67 -6.19
N ALA A 637 30.12 -3.97 -6.41
CA ALA A 637 30.33 -4.53 -7.74
C ALA A 637 29.05 -4.56 -8.59
N MET A 638 27.88 -4.75 -7.97
CA MET A 638 26.58 -4.64 -8.62
C MET A 638 26.24 -3.18 -8.91
N GLN A 639 26.40 -2.29 -7.92
CA GLN A 639 26.14 -0.86 -8.07
C GLN A 639 26.94 -0.26 -9.22
N LYS A 640 28.26 -0.50 -9.23
CA LYS A 640 29.13 -0.04 -10.32
C LYS A 640 28.68 -0.54 -11.70
N ALA A 641 28.12 -1.75 -11.78
CA ALA A 641 27.59 -2.25 -13.04
C ALA A 641 26.26 -1.56 -13.42
N LEU A 642 25.37 -1.34 -12.47
CA LEU A 642 24.10 -0.66 -12.71
C LEU A 642 24.28 0.83 -13.04
N GLU A 643 25.20 1.53 -12.38
CA GLU A 643 25.57 2.90 -12.70
C GLU A 643 26.06 3.05 -14.12
N ARG A 644 26.92 2.14 -14.58
CA ARG A 644 27.38 2.09 -15.98
C ARG A 644 26.22 1.95 -16.96
N SER A 645 25.31 1.01 -16.70
CA SER A 645 24.11 0.83 -17.51
C SER A 645 23.20 2.07 -17.50
N ARG A 646 22.94 2.63 -16.32
CA ARG A 646 22.09 3.83 -16.15
C ARG A 646 22.69 5.06 -16.81
N ALA A 647 24.01 5.23 -16.75
CA ALA A 647 24.73 6.32 -17.41
C ALA A 647 24.67 6.23 -18.94
N VAL A 648 24.55 5.03 -19.51
CA VAL A 648 24.27 4.87 -20.94
C VAL A 648 22.81 5.24 -21.22
N LEU A 649 21.86 4.63 -20.51
CA LEU A 649 20.43 4.82 -20.77
C LEU A 649 19.96 6.27 -20.57
N SER A 650 20.56 7.00 -19.63
CA SER A 650 20.26 8.41 -19.41
C SER A 650 20.56 9.29 -20.62
N LYS A 651 21.59 8.97 -21.42
CA LYS A 651 21.90 9.68 -22.67
C LYS A 651 20.76 9.61 -23.68
N TYR A 652 19.96 8.53 -23.62
CA TYR A 652 18.83 8.26 -24.51
C TYR A 652 17.48 8.54 -23.85
N LYS A 653 17.45 9.06 -22.61
CA LYS A 653 16.23 9.29 -21.82
C LYS A 653 15.35 8.04 -21.67
N ILE A 654 15.97 6.87 -21.50
CA ILE A 654 15.27 5.60 -21.28
C ILE A 654 15.27 5.32 -19.77
N ASP A 655 14.08 5.23 -19.18
CA ASP A 655 13.93 4.90 -17.76
C ASP A 655 14.16 3.38 -17.55
N PRO A 656 15.15 2.96 -16.75
CA PRO A 656 15.47 1.54 -16.56
C PRO A 656 14.40 0.76 -15.76
N VAL A 657 13.48 1.46 -15.09
CA VAL A 657 12.45 0.90 -14.21
C VAL A 657 11.06 0.96 -14.85
N HIS A 658 10.71 2.08 -15.48
CA HIS A 658 9.35 2.31 -15.95
C HIS A 658 9.18 2.33 -17.47
N ASP A 659 10.28 2.44 -18.24
CA ASP A 659 10.21 2.29 -19.69
C ASP A 659 10.06 0.80 -20.03
N THR A 660 8.98 0.44 -20.72
CA THR A 660 8.72 -0.95 -21.09
C THR A 660 9.80 -1.53 -22.00
N SER A 661 10.53 -0.71 -22.75
CA SER A 661 11.68 -1.16 -23.54
C SER A 661 12.91 -1.54 -22.69
N ALA A 662 12.91 -1.21 -21.39
CA ALA A 662 13.90 -1.66 -20.42
C ALA A 662 13.44 -2.90 -19.63
N MET A 663 12.30 -3.47 -19.99
CA MET A 663 11.73 -4.65 -19.34
C MET A 663 11.57 -5.80 -20.33
N MET A 664 11.56 -7.04 -19.84
CA MET A 664 11.30 -8.21 -20.67
C MET A 664 10.71 -9.35 -19.85
N TRP A 665 10.14 -10.35 -20.53
CA TRP A 665 9.87 -11.63 -19.89
C TRP A 665 11.15 -12.44 -19.80
N ALA A 666 11.51 -12.85 -18.59
CA ALA A 666 12.60 -13.78 -18.37
C ALA A 666 12.31 -14.65 -17.13
N GLU A 667 13.04 -15.73 -16.98
CA GLU A 667 12.94 -16.56 -15.78
C GLU A 667 13.52 -15.82 -14.56
N ASN A 668 12.84 -15.91 -13.42
CA ASN A 668 13.35 -15.33 -12.17
C ASN A 668 14.53 -16.14 -11.60
N GLN A 669 15.72 -15.90 -12.15
CA GLN A 669 16.98 -16.53 -11.74
C GLN A 669 17.83 -15.65 -10.78
N GLY A 670 17.24 -14.58 -10.22
CA GLY A 670 17.89 -13.68 -9.27
C GLY A 670 18.81 -12.64 -9.93
N HIS A 671 19.10 -11.56 -9.19
CA HIS A 671 19.95 -10.47 -9.65
C HIS A 671 21.45 -10.78 -9.40
N THR A 672 22.17 -11.27 -10.41
CA THR A 672 23.60 -11.60 -10.27
C THR A 672 24.53 -10.47 -10.75
N ILE A 673 25.67 -10.28 -10.08
CA ILE A 673 26.67 -9.27 -10.46
C ILE A 673 27.20 -9.53 -11.88
N ALA A 674 27.33 -10.81 -12.26
CA ALA A 674 27.78 -11.21 -13.59
C ALA A 674 26.81 -10.70 -14.69
N ASN A 675 25.50 -10.89 -14.50
CA ASN A 675 24.50 -10.43 -15.44
C ASN A 675 24.47 -8.90 -15.53
N ALA A 676 24.52 -8.19 -14.39
CA ALA A 676 24.58 -6.73 -14.42
C ALA A 676 25.82 -6.18 -15.12
N ARG A 677 27.01 -6.79 -14.91
CA ARG A 677 28.24 -6.41 -15.62
C ARG A 677 28.15 -6.67 -17.12
N MET A 678 27.51 -7.77 -17.51
CA MET A 678 27.31 -8.13 -18.90
C MET A 678 26.36 -7.17 -19.61
N VAL A 679 25.24 -6.82 -18.97
CA VAL A 679 24.31 -5.78 -19.46
C VAL A 679 25.04 -4.45 -19.62
N ALA A 680 25.77 -4.00 -18.60
CA ALA A 680 26.51 -2.74 -18.64
C ALA A 680 27.52 -2.68 -19.80
N SER A 681 28.31 -3.74 -19.96
CA SER A 681 29.34 -3.79 -21.00
C SER A 681 28.74 -3.85 -22.41
N LYS A 682 27.61 -4.53 -22.59
CA LYS A 682 26.89 -4.57 -23.86
C LYS A 682 26.20 -3.23 -24.18
N LEU A 683 25.62 -2.55 -23.19
CA LEU A 683 25.03 -1.22 -23.37
C LEU A 683 26.10 -0.19 -23.77
N GLU A 684 27.26 -0.19 -23.12
CA GLU A 684 28.38 0.68 -23.50
C GLU A 684 28.89 0.40 -24.92
N ALA A 685 28.89 -0.86 -25.36
CA ALA A 685 29.26 -1.23 -26.73
C ALA A 685 28.23 -0.73 -27.74
N ALA A 686 26.94 -0.93 -27.45
CA ALA A 686 25.84 -0.42 -28.28
C ALA A 686 25.88 1.11 -28.39
N ASP A 687 26.13 1.80 -27.27
CA ASP A 687 26.25 3.26 -27.22
C ASP A 687 27.33 3.78 -28.17
N LYS A 688 28.52 3.16 -28.18
CA LYS A 688 29.61 3.52 -29.09
C LYS A 688 29.22 3.36 -30.56
N VAL A 689 28.50 2.30 -30.90
CA VAL A 689 28.06 2.03 -32.28
C VAL A 689 27.00 3.04 -32.72
N ILE A 690 26.00 3.29 -31.87
CA ILE A 690 24.90 4.22 -32.18
C ILE A 690 25.43 5.65 -32.32
N MET A 691 26.32 6.08 -31.42
CA MET A 691 26.92 7.42 -31.47
C MET A 691 27.83 7.63 -32.69
N ALA A 692 28.38 6.56 -33.29
CA ALA A 692 29.21 6.65 -34.49
C ALA A 692 28.42 6.80 -35.80
N GLN A 693 27.09 6.63 -35.77
CA GLN A 693 26.24 6.61 -36.98
C GLN A 693 25.59 7.97 -37.31
N ASP A 694 25.92 9.03 -36.57
CA ASP A 694 25.40 10.41 -36.75
C ASP A 694 23.88 10.47 -37.00
N MET A 695 23.14 9.81 -36.11
CA MET A 695 21.69 9.65 -36.20
C MET A 695 20.96 10.80 -35.48
N SER A 696 19.75 11.13 -35.93
CA SER A 696 18.87 12.01 -35.15
C SER A 696 18.58 11.39 -33.78
N PHE A 697 18.40 12.23 -32.75
CA PHE A 697 18.17 11.76 -31.38
C PHE A 697 17.04 10.72 -31.29
N SER A 698 15.91 10.96 -31.95
CA SER A 698 14.79 10.00 -32.00
C SER A 698 15.15 8.63 -32.58
N LYS A 699 15.98 8.61 -33.64
CA LYS A 699 16.47 7.37 -34.26
C LYS A 699 17.51 6.68 -33.37
N ALA A 700 18.34 7.44 -32.68
CA ALA A 700 19.32 6.93 -31.72
C ALA A 700 18.63 6.29 -30.49
N VAL A 701 17.56 6.92 -29.97
CA VAL A 701 16.73 6.36 -28.89
C VAL A 701 16.05 5.07 -29.35
N ALA A 702 15.42 5.04 -30.53
CA ALA A 702 14.80 3.84 -31.06
C ALA A 702 15.82 2.70 -31.26
N ALA A 703 17.02 3.01 -31.75
CA ALA A 703 18.11 2.06 -31.88
C ALA A 703 18.55 1.52 -30.50
N MET A 704 18.73 2.39 -29.50
CA MET A 704 19.12 1.98 -28.16
C MET A 704 18.04 1.13 -27.47
N LYS A 705 16.75 1.46 -27.63
CA LYS A 705 15.64 0.63 -27.13
C LYS A 705 15.66 -0.77 -27.76
N GLY A 706 15.94 -0.85 -29.07
CA GLY A 706 16.11 -2.12 -29.77
C GLY A 706 17.30 -2.93 -29.28
N GLU A 707 18.45 -2.30 -29.08
CA GLU A 707 19.64 -2.95 -28.51
C GLU A 707 19.42 -3.39 -27.07
N LEU A 708 18.76 -2.57 -26.24
CA LEU A 708 18.44 -2.90 -24.85
C LEU A 708 17.61 -4.20 -24.77
N GLN A 709 16.60 -4.36 -25.62
CA GLN A 709 15.80 -5.59 -25.72
C GLN A 709 16.64 -6.81 -26.17
N LYS A 710 17.52 -6.66 -27.17
CA LYS A 710 18.42 -7.74 -27.60
C LYS A 710 19.36 -8.17 -26.48
N ILE A 711 19.96 -7.20 -25.79
CA ILE A 711 20.82 -7.43 -24.63
C ILE A 711 20.04 -8.17 -23.54
N GLY A 712 18.79 -7.77 -23.30
CA GLY A 712 17.90 -8.49 -22.41
C GLY A 712 17.78 -9.97 -22.76
N VAL A 713 17.42 -10.28 -24.01
CA VAL A 713 17.28 -11.67 -24.49
C VAL A 713 18.59 -12.45 -24.39
N GLU A 714 19.72 -11.85 -24.75
CA GLU A 714 21.02 -12.51 -24.68
C GLU A 714 21.49 -12.81 -23.24
N VAL A 715 21.13 -11.94 -22.29
CA VAL A 715 21.57 -12.07 -20.89
C VAL A 715 20.58 -12.89 -20.06
N PHE A 716 19.29 -12.82 -20.38
CA PHE A 716 18.22 -13.37 -19.54
C PHE A 716 17.25 -14.31 -20.26
N GLY A 717 17.27 -14.38 -21.60
CA GLY A 717 16.33 -15.15 -22.42
C GLY A 717 16.64 -16.63 -22.57
N GLY A 718 17.25 -17.24 -21.54
CA GLY A 718 17.52 -18.68 -21.45
C GLY A 718 16.27 -19.50 -21.27
#